data_AF-A0A061S2I4-F1
#
_entry.id   AF-A0A061S2I4-F1
#
_cell.length_a   1.000
_cell.length_b   1.000
_cell.length_c   1.000
_cell.angle_alpha   90.00
_cell.angle_beta   90.00
_cell.angle_gamma   90.00
#
_symmetry.space_group_name_H-M   'P 1'
#
loop_
_entity.id
_entity.type
_entity.pdbx_description
1 polymer ?
#
loop_
_entity_poly.entity_id
_entity_poly.type
_entity_poly.pdbx_seq_one_letter_code
_entity_poly.pdbx_strand_id
1 'polypeptide(L)'
;MSSDAPAGSLDCGSELPQGPPEVPAVVIAGTASGVGKTTITLGIISMLRGAGLRVASFKIGPDLLDPQLHRAVSGTVSGSLDAWMMTREQNLAAFALHARGADIAVVEGVMALFDGREGETDDGSTAQMAKWLGLPVLLVLDCAGFGRSAAAVVRGYESFDPETSIGGVILNRIAGPEQVAWLKASMEAAGARSPVIVGMPKDVHLPSYSPSQLLFEQAPDSVVKLAERVAGMLQQSLSPKALLRMAAPARLPPPGPAPGPSAGPAPGPSAPRPLRLKIAIARDEAFCQCYSENLSLLAAGGAQIVEFSPLREPLPLGVSAVLLGGGYPDRHAEALSGNKDCLLGLAGFAAAGGVVYAESAGLAYLARALEPLGGPSYPMAGVLPLVARSTRGHVKMGYVEVETKADSSLFEPGLRARGHIFHSIDLAGSPPGGPPGWRPAFAARPGGAPEAAWSAEGFARGGVLATFAQLHWGSCPRLAAGLLELAANVDVHAASRGTEDAVASGQPYVIRSPDSDSPREALADAGAVARLPSATKHMSHQALANGDGQAGDGPEAGASADAASCCAGLGDRPIPPSPSRLQRRWSDSLAYMERAFSRSQPLWPTGAEQPLPAVGSRPRTIVSMLPSGTEIIFALQLQDRLVGVSDLCDFPPEAANYPIAVRSRVDAAKMSAREVTERMKELREAGESPFQIDEALLRRETPGIILTQDTCDICAADSHDAVLAMSSVGRDDSPPTTTVVLRPRTVAEVLETITQVACVCGAPERAIPLVDSLRGRLRAVAAKVARSPRPRPRVVSLEGLVPLVLGGFWIPDIKRLAGGDEVLQEPGDGARVIDWDELRAASPEVLILSPCSMEPKRCLGEVSQLADLPGWWSLPAVVSGEVYICEHVYFSRPGPRLVDGVELLAHILHPETVDCTIPHGQVLKLRLCGGQRCRGSLLPNYFGPLR
;
A
#
# COMPACT_ATOMS: atom_id res chain seq x y z
N MET A 1 31.73 -17.77 40.90
CA MET A 1 31.27 -17.16 42.16
C MET A 1 32.13 -15.95 42.41
N SER A 2 31.48 -14.77 42.53
CA SER A 2 31.91 -13.48 43.12
C SER A 2 33.27 -12.87 42.73
N SER A 3 33.42 -11.55 42.57
CA SER A 3 32.51 -10.40 42.59
C SER A 3 33.33 -9.14 42.24
N ASP A 4 32.61 -8.06 41.91
CA ASP A 4 32.97 -6.65 42.09
C ASP A 4 34.00 -5.99 41.17
N ALA A 5 33.48 -5.27 40.16
CA ALA A 5 34.13 -4.13 39.54
C ALA A 5 33.30 -2.85 39.86
N PRO A 6 33.94 -1.72 40.25
CA PRO A 6 33.25 -0.58 40.82
C PRO A 6 32.67 0.37 39.76
N ALA A 7 31.59 1.04 40.15
CA ALA A 7 30.97 2.14 39.42
C ALA A 7 31.94 3.34 39.31
N GLY A 8 32.39 3.61 38.09
CA GLY A 8 33.12 4.82 37.72
C GLY A 8 32.17 5.81 37.04
N SER A 9 31.99 6.97 37.68
CA SER A 9 31.34 8.16 37.14
C SER A 9 31.97 8.57 35.80
N LEU A 10 31.17 8.59 34.73
CA LEU A 10 31.55 9.22 33.47
C LEU A 10 31.52 10.73 33.65
N ASP A 11 32.73 11.29 33.69
CA ASP A 11 33.04 12.70 33.63
C ASP A 11 32.52 13.28 32.30
N CYS A 12 31.42 14.05 32.34
CA CYS A 12 30.84 14.74 31.19
C CYS A 12 31.60 16.05 30.89
N GLY A 13 32.91 15.92 30.69
CA GLY A 13 33.82 17.03 30.43
C GLY A 13 34.77 16.74 29.28
N SER A 14 34.25 16.47 28.08
CA SER A 14 35.05 16.54 26.86
C SER A 14 34.44 17.53 25.89
N GLU A 15 35.21 18.58 25.61
CA GLU A 15 34.92 19.68 24.70
C GLU A 15 34.23 19.21 23.40
N LEU A 16 33.15 19.91 23.03
CA LEU A 16 32.46 19.72 21.76
C LEU A 16 33.47 19.84 20.61
N PRO A 17 33.56 18.88 19.66
CA PRO A 17 34.41 19.02 18.50
C PRO A 17 33.99 20.29 17.73
N GLN A 18 34.90 21.26 17.67
CA GLN A 18 34.68 22.51 16.96
C GLN A 18 35.04 22.31 15.48
N GLY A 19 34.04 21.99 14.67
CA GLY A 19 34.11 21.91 13.20
C GLY A 19 32.91 21.14 12.64
N PRO A 20 32.32 21.53 11.50
CA PRO A 20 31.26 20.73 10.89
C PRO A 20 31.88 19.42 10.41
N PRO A 21 31.25 18.26 10.63
CA PRO A 21 31.79 17.02 10.11
C PRO A 21 31.65 17.05 8.58
N GLU A 22 32.77 16.98 7.86
CA GLU A 22 32.81 16.74 6.40
C GLU A 22 32.38 15.29 6.13
N VAL A 23 31.11 14.98 6.38
CA VAL A 23 30.57 13.63 6.16
C VAL A 23 30.45 13.42 4.64
N PRO A 24 31.15 12.42 4.07
CA PRO A 24 30.96 12.09 2.68
C PRO A 24 29.52 11.59 2.45
N ALA A 25 28.86 12.05 1.40
CA ALA A 25 27.50 11.69 1.13
C ALA A 25 27.21 11.49 -0.36
N VAL A 26 26.13 10.75 -0.63
CA VAL A 26 25.59 10.50 -1.98
C VAL A 26 24.09 10.72 -1.98
N VAL A 27 23.57 11.19 -3.12
CA VAL A 27 22.13 11.27 -3.38
C VAL A 27 21.72 10.10 -4.27
N ILE A 28 20.68 9.36 -3.88
CA ILE A 28 20.05 8.33 -4.71
C ILE A 28 18.80 8.95 -5.35
N ALA A 29 18.85 9.21 -6.66
CA ALA A 29 17.73 9.79 -7.40
C ALA A 29 17.30 8.87 -8.54
N GLY A 30 16.13 9.10 -9.11
CA GLY A 30 15.57 8.25 -10.17
C GLY A 30 15.20 9.07 -11.40
N THR A 31 15.00 8.39 -12.53
CA THR A 31 14.46 9.03 -13.73
C THR A 31 12.93 9.18 -13.72
N ALA A 32 12.27 8.55 -12.75
CA ALA A 32 10.84 8.67 -12.48
C ALA A 32 10.51 8.17 -11.06
N SER A 33 9.27 8.37 -10.62
CA SER A 33 8.69 7.62 -9.50
C SER A 33 8.60 6.12 -9.83
N GLY A 34 8.71 5.26 -8.83
CA GLY A 34 8.56 3.81 -9.01
C GLY A 34 9.74 3.07 -9.66
N VAL A 35 10.83 3.75 -10.06
CA VAL A 35 12.03 3.11 -10.65
C VAL A 35 12.85 2.27 -9.67
N GLY A 36 12.46 2.22 -8.38
CA GLY A 36 13.08 1.39 -7.34
C GLY A 36 14.12 2.09 -6.46
N LYS A 37 14.12 3.43 -6.38
CA LYS A 37 15.02 4.22 -5.51
C LYS A 37 15.11 3.65 -4.09
N THR A 38 13.97 3.50 -3.41
CA THR A 38 13.89 3.04 -2.03
C THR A 38 14.51 1.65 -1.83
N THR A 39 14.24 0.71 -2.74
CA THR A 39 14.87 -0.63 -2.69
C THR A 39 16.39 -0.53 -2.74
N ILE A 40 16.92 0.32 -3.64
CA ILE A 40 18.35 0.55 -3.81
C ILE A 40 18.95 1.25 -2.59
N THR A 41 18.29 2.30 -2.08
CA THR A 41 18.71 3.01 -0.87
C THR A 41 18.85 2.06 0.32
N LEU A 42 17.84 1.23 0.58
CA LEU A 42 17.86 0.26 1.68
C LEU A 42 18.99 -0.76 1.51
N GLY A 43 19.20 -1.26 0.30
CA GLY A 43 20.33 -2.14 -0.02
C GLY A 43 21.69 -1.48 0.21
N ILE A 44 21.85 -0.22 -0.18
CA ILE A 44 23.08 0.55 0.04
C ILE A 44 23.32 0.77 1.54
N ILE A 45 22.31 1.18 2.29
CA ILE A 45 22.39 1.36 3.75
C ILE A 45 22.79 0.04 4.41
N SER A 46 22.13 -1.07 4.06
CA SER A 46 22.43 -2.41 4.58
C SER A 46 23.85 -2.86 4.25
N MET A 47 24.30 -2.63 3.00
CA MET A 47 25.67 -2.93 2.56
C MET A 47 26.72 -2.16 3.38
N LEU A 48 26.53 -0.86 3.57
CA LEU A 48 27.46 0.00 4.30
C LEU A 48 27.50 -0.37 5.80
N ARG A 49 26.34 -0.65 6.40
CA ARG A 49 26.21 -1.15 7.77
C ARG A 49 26.90 -2.50 7.94
N GLY A 50 26.72 -3.43 7.01
CA GLY A 50 27.39 -4.73 6.99
C GLY A 50 28.92 -4.61 6.89
N ALA A 51 29.43 -3.51 6.35
CA ALA A 51 30.85 -3.16 6.34
C ALA A 51 31.34 -2.46 7.63
N GLY A 52 30.49 -2.32 8.64
CA GLY A 52 30.84 -1.72 9.94
C GLY A 52 30.82 -0.19 9.96
N LEU A 53 30.26 0.47 8.94
CA LEU A 53 30.17 1.93 8.88
C LEU A 53 28.92 2.44 9.61
N ARG A 54 29.05 3.61 10.24
CA ARG A 54 27.93 4.39 10.76
C ARG A 54 27.32 5.17 9.61
N VAL A 55 26.07 4.85 9.27
CA VAL A 55 25.38 5.43 8.12
C VAL A 55 24.31 6.39 8.62
N ALA A 56 24.38 7.66 8.23
CA ALA A 56 23.25 8.57 8.34
C ALA A 56 22.37 8.42 7.10
N SER A 57 21.05 8.40 7.29
CA SER A 57 20.08 8.28 6.21
C SER A 57 19.19 9.51 6.17
N PHE A 58 18.79 9.90 4.97
CA PHE A 58 17.93 11.06 4.74
C PHE A 58 16.90 10.73 3.67
N LYS A 59 15.71 11.32 3.80
CA LYS A 59 14.70 11.34 2.75
C LYS A 59 14.41 12.78 2.35
N ILE A 60 14.43 13.05 1.04
CA ILE A 60 13.95 14.30 0.47
C ILE A 60 12.42 14.19 0.28
N GLY A 61 11.69 15.27 0.58
CA GLY A 61 10.25 15.40 0.40
C GLY A 61 9.44 15.26 1.69
N PRO A 62 8.10 15.35 1.61
CA PRO A 62 7.21 15.34 2.77
C PRO A 62 6.94 13.92 3.30
N ASP A 63 7.64 12.91 2.78
CA ASP A 63 7.40 11.51 3.10
C ASP A 63 7.97 11.12 4.47
N LEU A 64 7.10 10.56 5.33
CA LEU A 64 7.43 10.06 6.66
C LEU A 64 7.41 8.52 6.75
N LEU A 65 7.19 7.82 5.63
CA LEU A 65 7.24 6.35 5.53
C LEU A 65 8.65 5.85 5.20
N ASP A 66 9.26 6.39 4.14
CA ASP A 66 10.62 6.04 3.76
C ASP A 66 11.63 6.24 4.91
N PRO A 67 11.58 7.33 5.71
CA PRO A 67 12.40 7.46 6.92
C PRO A 67 12.26 6.31 7.93
N GLN A 68 11.09 5.68 8.03
CA GLN A 68 10.88 4.52 8.90
C GLN A 68 11.55 3.27 8.34
N LEU A 69 11.49 3.07 7.01
CA LEU A 69 12.23 2.01 6.32
C LEU A 69 13.75 2.19 6.49
N HIS A 70 14.23 3.42 6.29
CA HIS A 70 15.63 3.76 6.51
C HIS A 70 16.05 3.46 7.94
N ARG A 71 15.25 3.85 8.95
CA ARG A 71 15.54 3.59 10.36
C ARG A 71 15.61 2.10 10.65
N ALA A 72 14.71 1.30 10.10
CA ALA A 72 14.71 -0.14 10.31
C ALA A 72 15.99 -0.84 9.80
N VAL A 73 16.61 -0.31 8.74
CA VAL A 73 17.85 -0.88 8.17
C VAL A 73 19.12 -0.23 8.76
N SER A 74 19.11 1.08 8.97
CA SER A 74 20.26 1.84 9.50
C SER A 74 20.42 1.70 11.02
N GLY A 75 19.33 1.48 11.75
CA GLY A 75 19.28 1.52 13.22
C GLY A 75 19.32 2.94 13.80
N THR A 76 19.31 3.97 12.96
CA THR A 76 19.36 5.39 13.36
C THR A 76 18.18 6.15 12.79
N VAL A 77 17.79 7.27 13.41
CA VAL A 77 16.73 8.14 12.87
C VAL A 77 17.18 8.71 11.52
N SER A 78 16.35 8.52 10.50
CA SER A 78 16.54 9.16 9.19
C SER A 78 16.09 10.62 9.26
N GLY A 79 16.91 11.54 8.76
CA GLY A 79 16.55 12.95 8.65
C GLY A 79 15.56 13.22 7.51
N SER A 80 14.81 14.30 7.62
CA SER A 80 13.89 14.79 6.60
C SER A 80 14.41 16.09 5.99
N LEU A 81 14.52 16.13 4.66
CA LEU A 81 14.95 17.30 3.91
C LEU A 81 13.87 17.71 2.93
N ASP A 82 13.60 18.99 2.80
CA ASP A 82 12.57 19.48 1.88
C ASP A 82 12.81 20.95 1.55
N ALA A 83 13.10 21.23 0.27
CA ALA A 83 13.36 22.57 -0.19
C ALA A 83 12.10 23.44 -0.32
N TRP A 84 10.91 22.83 -0.34
CA TRP A 84 9.65 23.55 -0.31
C TRP A 84 9.25 23.94 1.11
N MET A 85 9.38 23.04 2.09
CA MET A 85 9.00 23.33 3.49
C MET A 85 10.04 24.19 4.20
N MET A 86 11.33 23.91 4.00
CA MET A 86 12.42 24.55 4.72
C MET A 86 13.27 25.44 3.80
N THR A 87 13.92 26.46 4.38
CA THR A 87 14.92 27.24 3.65
C THR A 87 16.19 26.42 3.41
N ARG A 88 17.08 26.93 2.56
CA ARG A 88 18.38 26.31 2.34
C ARG A 88 19.15 26.12 3.65
N GLU A 89 19.24 27.16 4.47
CA GLU A 89 19.99 27.15 5.73
C GLU A 89 19.46 26.10 6.70
N GLN A 90 18.13 25.96 6.76
CA GLN A 90 17.46 24.98 7.62
C GLN A 90 17.70 23.54 7.16
N ASN A 91 17.66 23.29 5.84
CA ASN A 91 18.00 21.99 5.27
C ASN A 91 19.47 21.62 5.55
N LEU A 92 20.40 22.57 5.40
CA LEU A 92 21.82 22.35 5.72
C LEU A 92 22.04 22.09 7.22
N ALA A 93 21.31 22.78 8.09
CA ALA A 93 21.35 22.54 9.53
C ALA A 93 20.78 21.16 9.92
N ALA A 94 19.64 20.76 9.31
CA ALA A 94 19.05 19.43 9.51
C ALA A 94 20.02 18.33 9.06
N PHE A 95 20.65 18.50 7.89
CA PHE A 95 21.68 17.58 7.43
C PHE A 95 22.85 17.47 8.43
N ALA A 96 23.40 18.61 8.87
CA ALA A 96 24.52 18.64 9.80
C ALA A 96 24.19 17.95 11.15
N LEU A 97 22.96 18.13 11.64
CA LEU A 97 22.49 17.51 12.88
C LEU A 97 22.46 15.98 12.78
N HIS A 98 21.80 15.45 11.76
CA HIS A 98 21.60 14.01 11.60
C HIS A 98 22.83 13.27 11.07
N ALA A 99 23.70 13.95 10.32
CA ALA A 99 24.95 13.37 9.84
C ALA A 99 26.03 13.32 10.93
N ARG A 100 25.83 13.98 12.07
CA ARG A 100 26.85 14.09 13.12
C ARG A 100 27.34 12.72 13.59
N GLY A 101 28.64 12.47 13.42
CA GLY A 101 29.27 11.22 13.84
C GLY A 101 29.01 10.03 12.90
N ALA A 102 28.42 10.24 11.72
CA ALA A 102 28.35 9.23 10.68
C ALA A 102 29.66 9.17 9.88
N ASP A 103 29.97 7.98 9.35
CA ASP A 103 31.10 7.77 8.44
C ASP A 103 30.70 8.06 6.98
N ILE A 104 29.41 7.97 6.66
CA ILE A 104 28.81 8.29 5.35
C ILE A 104 27.33 8.64 5.52
N ALA A 105 26.81 9.54 4.68
CA ALA A 105 25.38 9.82 4.57
C ALA A 105 24.80 9.34 3.22
N VAL A 106 23.59 8.80 3.27
CA VAL A 106 22.83 8.36 2.09
C VAL A 106 21.53 9.15 2.04
N VAL A 107 21.35 9.94 0.97
CA VAL A 107 20.19 10.82 0.80
C VAL A 107 19.29 10.28 -0.30
N GLU A 108 18.10 9.81 0.04
CA GLU A 108 17.12 9.38 -0.96
C GLU A 108 16.32 10.55 -1.53
N GLY A 109 16.24 10.64 -2.85
CA GLY A 109 15.44 11.61 -3.58
C GLY A 109 13.93 11.32 -3.57
N VAL A 110 13.17 12.38 -3.82
CA VAL A 110 11.73 12.34 -4.12
C VAL A 110 11.52 12.35 -5.64
N MET A 111 10.44 11.75 -6.14
CA MET A 111 10.04 11.80 -7.56
C MET A 111 11.19 11.48 -8.55
N ALA A 112 11.21 12.06 -9.76
CA ALA A 112 12.42 12.08 -10.59
C ALA A 112 13.40 13.16 -10.10
N LEU A 113 14.67 13.05 -10.52
CA LEU A 113 15.74 13.95 -10.09
C LEU A 113 15.39 15.45 -10.24
N PHE A 114 14.78 15.84 -11.36
CA PHE A 114 14.47 17.23 -11.68
C PHE A 114 13.02 17.64 -11.37
N ASP A 115 12.19 16.71 -10.87
CA ASP A 115 10.79 17.03 -10.58
C ASP A 115 10.71 17.87 -9.30
N GLY A 116 10.31 19.13 -9.46
CA GLY A 116 10.15 20.09 -8.38
C GLY A 116 8.71 20.59 -8.25
N ARG A 117 8.55 21.78 -7.70
CA ARG A 117 7.28 22.47 -7.48
C ARG A 117 6.61 22.91 -8.79
N GLU A 118 7.41 23.27 -9.78
CA GLU A 118 6.96 23.85 -11.05
C GLU A 118 7.89 23.41 -12.19
N GLY A 119 7.46 23.63 -13.44
CA GLY A 119 8.19 23.14 -14.62
C GLY A 119 9.31 24.05 -15.14
N GLU A 120 9.44 25.27 -14.61
CA GLU A 120 10.41 26.27 -15.10
C GLU A 120 11.75 26.24 -14.37
N THR A 121 11.74 25.81 -13.11
CA THR A 121 12.90 25.83 -12.20
C THR A 121 13.07 24.47 -11.51
N ASP A 122 14.20 24.25 -10.84
CA ASP A 122 14.44 23.06 -10.03
C ASP A 122 13.96 23.22 -8.57
N ASP A 123 13.19 24.27 -8.27
CA ASP A 123 12.70 24.56 -6.93
C ASP A 123 11.91 23.38 -6.34
N GLY A 124 12.29 22.93 -5.15
CA GLY A 124 11.65 21.78 -4.49
C GLY A 124 12.11 20.41 -5.00
N SER A 125 13.00 20.34 -5.99
CA SER A 125 13.45 19.07 -6.58
C SER A 125 14.58 18.39 -5.81
N THR A 126 14.82 17.11 -6.13
CA THR A 126 15.99 16.38 -5.64
C THR A 126 17.30 17.01 -6.14
N ALA A 127 17.32 17.55 -7.36
CA ALA A 127 18.49 18.22 -7.94
C ALA A 127 18.89 19.48 -7.15
N GLN A 128 17.92 20.31 -6.75
CA GLN A 128 18.19 21.48 -5.93
C GLN A 128 18.86 21.12 -4.60
N MET A 129 18.35 20.08 -3.92
CA MET A 129 18.94 19.61 -2.66
C MET A 129 20.37 19.08 -2.87
N ALA A 130 20.59 18.31 -3.94
CA ALA A 130 21.92 17.82 -4.30
C ALA A 130 22.90 18.98 -4.54
N LYS A 131 22.47 20.06 -5.22
CA LYS A 131 23.28 21.27 -5.44
C LYS A 131 23.56 22.03 -4.14
N TRP A 132 22.56 22.19 -3.27
CA TRP A 132 22.73 22.86 -1.98
C TRP A 132 23.75 22.16 -1.09
N LEU A 133 23.68 20.82 -1.03
CA LEU A 133 24.61 19.99 -0.28
C LEU A 133 25.93 19.73 -1.04
N GLY A 134 26.02 20.06 -2.33
CA GLY A 134 27.19 19.80 -3.17
C GLY A 134 27.49 18.30 -3.37
N LEU A 135 26.45 17.48 -3.46
CA LEU A 135 26.57 16.01 -3.49
C LEU A 135 26.38 15.43 -4.89
N PRO A 136 27.11 14.35 -5.22
CA PRO A 136 26.90 13.61 -6.45
C PRO A 136 25.64 12.74 -6.37
N VAL A 137 24.96 12.62 -7.51
CA VAL A 137 23.76 11.83 -7.70
C VAL A 137 24.10 10.47 -8.31
N LEU A 138 23.65 9.40 -7.68
CA LEU A 138 23.58 8.06 -8.27
C LEU A 138 22.19 7.89 -8.89
N LEU A 139 22.11 7.94 -10.22
CA LEU A 139 20.86 7.95 -10.96
C LEU A 139 20.34 6.52 -11.19
N VAL A 140 19.17 6.20 -10.67
CA VAL A 140 18.48 4.92 -10.85
C VAL A 140 17.61 5.00 -12.11
N LEU A 141 17.93 4.14 -13.08
CA LEU A 141 17.21 4.01 -14.35
C LEU A 141 16.50 2.66 -14.40
N ASP A 142 15.17 2.67 -14.57
CA ASP A 142 14.43 1.46 -14.91
C ASP A 142 14.78 1.04 -16.34
N CYS A 143 15.36 -0.16 -16.48
CA CYS A 143 15.82 -0.71 -17.74
C CYS A 143 14.87 -1.79 -18.30
N ALA A 144 13.68 -1.96 -17.73
CA ALA A 144 12.66 -2.85 -18.28
C ALA A 144 12.28 -2.38 -19.70
N GLY A 145 12.56 -3.22 -20.70
CA GLY A 145 12.34 -2.88 -22.12
C GLY A 145 13.34 -1.89 -22.72
N PHE A 146 14.35 -1.44 -21.97
CA PHE A 146 15.33 -0.51 -22.51
C PHE A 146 16.39 -1.18 -23.36
N GLY A 147 16.47 -0.64 -24.58
CA GLY A 147 17.53 -0.83 -25.53
C GLY A 147 18.61 0.28 -25.46
N ARG A 148 19.10 0.69 -26.64
CA ARG A 148 20.14 1.71 -26.83
C ARG A 148 19.66 3.07 -26.31
N SER A 149 18.34 3.26 -26.27
CA SER A 149 17.65 4.44 -25.75
C SER A 149 18.00 4.76 -24.30
N ALA A 150 18.48 3.81 -23.49
CA ALA A 150 18.96 4.08 -22.14
C ALA A 150 20.10 5.12 -22.15
N ALA A 151 20.98 5.05 -23.16
CA ALA A 151 22.05 6.02 -23.32
C ALA A 151 21.52 7.42 -23.66
N ALA A 152 20.43 7.53 -24.43
CA ALA A 152 19.79 8.80 -24.73
C ALA A 152 19.18 9.42 -23.46
N VAL A 153 18.52 8.61 -22.63
CA VAL A 153 17.96 9.05 -21.34
C VAL A 153 19.09 9.57 -20.44
N VAL A 154 20.13 8.77 -20.18
CA VAL A 154 21.25 9.18 -19.32
C VAL A 154 21.93 10.44 -19.84
N ARG A 155 22.21 10.52 -21.14
CA ARG A 155 22.80 11.72 -21.76
C ARG A 155 21.90 12.94 -21.58
N GLY A 156 20.58 12.77 -21.73
CA GLY A 156 19.60 13.82 -21.47
C GLY A 156 19.75 14.36 -20.05
N TYR A 157 19.71 13.48 -19.05
CA TYR A 157 19.88 13.84 -17.64
C TYR A 157 21.23 14.52 -17.35
N GLU A 158 22.32 14.04 -17.94
CA GLU A 158 23.65 14.65 -17.79
C GLU A 158 23.75 16.05 -18.40
N SER A 159 23.06 16.30 -19.52
CA SER A 159 23.14 17.57 -20.25
C SER A 159 22.08 18.59 -19.82
N PHE A 160 21.01 18.15 -19.15
CA PHE A 160 19.85 18.98 -18.84
C PHE A 160 20.18 20.10 -17.85
N ASP A 161 20.82 19.76 -16.73
CA ASP A 161 21.32 20.72 -15.74
C ASP A 161 22.83 20.50 -15.50
N PRO A 162 23.71 21.35 -16.07
CA PRO A 162 25.15 21.24 -15.90
C PRO A 162 25.66 21.40 -14.45
N GLU A 163 24.87 22.02 -13.57
CA GLU A 163 25.24 22.18 -12.14
C GLU A 163 24.95 20.92 -11.32
N THR A 164 24.09 20.03 -11.83
CA THR A 164 23.74 18.77 -11.16
C THR A 164 24.75 17.68 -11.53
N SER A 165 25.55 17.24 -10.55
CA SER A 165 26.58 16.24 -10.76
C SER A 165 26.01 14.82 -10.71
N ILE A 166 25.92 14.14 -11.85
CA ILE A 166 25.62 12.71 -11.90
C ILE A 166 26.93 11.94 -11.75
N GLY A 167 27.10 11.30 -10.59
CA GLY A 167 28.31 10.55 -10.22
C GLY A 167 28.32 9.11 -10.76
N GLY A 168 27.16 8.58 -11.16
CA GLY A 168 27.05 7.30 -11.83
C GLY A 168 25.60 6.83 -11.98
N VAL A 169 25.41 5.73 -12.71
CA VAL A 169 24.11 5.19 -13.08
C VAL A 169 23.92 3.80 -12.51
N ILE A 170 22.78 3.57 -11.88
CA ILE A 170 22.30 2.28 -11.38
C ILE A 170 21.23 1.79 -12.35
N LEU A 171 21.50 0.68 -13.05
CA LEU A 171 20.54 0.07 -13.97
C LEU A 171 19.64 -0.86 -13.17
N ASN A 172 18.36 -0.57 -13.07
CA ASN A 172 17.41 -1.39 -12.34
C ASN A 172 16.50 -2.19 -13.28
N ARG A 173 15.91 -3.27 -12.78
CA ARG A 173 15.02 -4.17 -13.53
C ARG A 173 15.63 -4.78 -14.79
N ILE A 174 16.92 -5.10 -14.74
CA ILE A 174 17.61 -5.76 -15.85
C ILE A 174 17.16 -7.22 -15.98
N ALA A 175 17.17 -7.74 -17.20
CA ALA A 175 16.89 -9.15 -17.50
C ALA A 175 18.07 -10.07 -17.16
N GLY A 176 19.31 -9.56 -17.20
CA GLY A 176 20.51 -10.33 -16.92
C GLY A 176 21.81 -9.58 -17.24
N PRO A 177 22.97 -10.22 -17.01
CA PRO A 177 24.29 -9.58 -17.16
C PRO A 177 24.60 -9.16 -18.60
N GLU A 178 24.07 -9.86 -19.60
CA GLU A 178 24.24 -9.50 -21.02
C GLU A 178 23.62 -8.13 -21.34
N GLN A 179 22.43 -7.85 -20.79
CA GLN A 179 21.79 -6.54 -20.94
C GLN A 179 22.63 -5.45 -20.28
N VAL A 180 23.22 -5.70 -19.11
CA VAL A 180 24.12 -4.73 -18.45
C VAL A 180 25.31 -4.39 -19.33
N ALA A 181 26.00 -5.40 -19.84
CA ALA A 181 27.17 -5.21 -20.70
C ALA A 181 26.82 -4.39 -21.95
N TRP A 182 25.67 -4.70 -22.55
CA TRP A 182 25.20 -4.01 -23.74
C TRP A 182 24.75 -2.57 -23.46
N LEU A 183 24.02 -2.32 -22.37
CA LEU A 183 23.61 -0.98 -21.95
C LEU A 183 24.83 -0.11 -21.61
N LYS A 184 25.82 -0.70 -20.93
CA LYS A 184 27.09 -0.03 -20.64
C LYS A 184 27.84 0.36 -21.92
N ALA A 185 28.01 -0.57 -22.87
CA ALA A 185 28.62 -0.29 -24.16
C ALA A 185 27.85 0.79 -24.95
N SER A 186 26.51 0.77 -24.88
CA SER A 186 25.66 1.79 -25.47
C SER A 186 25.89 3.18 -24.87
N MET A 187 26.02 3.27 -23.54
CA MET A 187 26.31 4.52 -22.84
C MET A 187 27.70 5.06 -23.18
N GLU A 188 28.71 4.19 -23.19
CA GLU A 188 30.08 4.53 -23.59
C GLU A 188 30.15 5.02 -25.04
N ALA A 189 29.52 4.29 -25.98
CA ALA A 189 29.48 4.66 -27.39
C ALA A 189 28.70 5.96 -27.65
N ALA A 190 27.69 6.24 -26.84
CA ALA A 190 26.97 7.51 -26.87
C ALA A 190 27.72 8.65 -26.16
N GLY A 191 28.88 8.40 -25.55
CA GLY A 191 29.66 9.40 -24.82
C GLY A 191 29.02 9.89 -23.52
N ALA A 192 28.30 9.00 -22.80
CA ALA A 192 27.85 9.29 -21.44
C ALA A 192 29.05 9.47 -20.51
N ARG A 193 28.99 10.47 -19.63
CA ARG A 193 30.08 10.81 -18.69
C ARG A 193 30.03 9.95 -17.43
N SER A 194 28.83 9.55 -17.02
CA SER A 194 28.55 8.85 -15.78
C SER A 194 28.79 7.35 -15.96
N PRO A 195 29.61 6.72 -15.10
CA PRO A 195 29.84 5.29 -15.19
C PRO A 195 28.59 4.50 -14.77
N VAL A 196 28.36 3.36 -15.42
CA VAL A 196 27.44 2.34 -14.91
C VAL A 196 28.05 1.69 -13.67
N ILE A 197 27.36 1.79 -12.53
CA ILE A 197 27.83 1.33 -11.22
C ILE A 197 27.44 -0.13 -11.00
N VAL A 198 26.16 -0.45 -11.23
CA VAL A 198 25.58 -1.76 -10.94
C VAL A 198 24.36 -2.00 -11.81
N GLY A 199 24.09 -3.28 -12.11
CA GLY A 199 22.85 -3.75 -12.72
C GLY A 199 22.06 -4.61 -11.72
N MET A 200 20.82 -4.24 -11.45
CA MET A 200 19.95 -4.87 -10.45
C MET A 200 18.80 -5.63 -11.12
N PRO A 201 18.61 -6.93 -10.80
CA PRO A 201 17.69 -7.79 -11.51
C PRO A 201 16.22 -7.43 -11.26
N LYS A 202 15.37 -7.82 -12.22
CA LYS A 202 13.91 -7.55 -12.24
C LYS A 202 13.08 -8.22 -11.15
N ASP A 203 13.64 -9.11 -10.35
CA ASP A 203 12.94 -9.84 -9.29
C ASP A 203 13.12 -9.19 -7.90
N VAL A 204 13.80 -8.04 -7.84
CA VAL A 204 14.13 -7.34 -6.61
C VAL A 204 13.23 -6.12 -6.46
N HIS A 205 12.10 -6.32 -5.80
CA HIS A 205 11.14 -5.27 -5.50
C HIS A 205 10.83 -5.23 -4.02
N LEU A 206 10.66 -4.03 -3.48
CA LEU A 206 9.99 -3.84 -2.20
C LEU A 206 8.58 -4.43 -2.34
N PRO A 207 8.19 -5.40 -1.49
CA PRO A 207 6.81 -5.85 -1.43
C PRO A 207 5.88 -4.66 -1.23
N SER A 208 4.67 -4.72 -1.79
CA SER A 208 3.66 -3.72 -1.48
C SER A 208 3.34 -3.78 0.02
N TYR A 209 3.71 -2.74 0.75
CA TYR A 209 3.32 -2.55 2.15
C TYR A 209 2.27 -1.45 2.18
N SER A 210 1.17 -1.69 2.90
CA SER A 210 0.33 -0.56 3.29
C SER A 210 1.13 0.34 4.25
N PRO A 211 0.97 1.68 4.21
CA PRO A 211 1.70 2.62 5.06
C PRO A 211 1.76 2.25 6.56
N SER A 212 0.63 2.09 7.24
CA SER A 212 0.18 0.77 7.67
C SER A 212 1.11 -0.19 8.42
N GLN A 213 1.59 -1.13 7.61
CA GLN A 213 2.38 -2.30 7.98
C GLN A 213 3.84 -1.94 8.24
N LEU A 214 4.23 -0.70 7.95
CA LEU A 214 5.44 -0.10 8.48
C LEU A 214 5.12 0.35 9.91
N LEU A 215 4.88 -0.63 10.77
CA LEU A 215 4.58 -0.40 12.17
C LEU A 215 5.83 0.14 12.87
N PHE A 216 5.61 1.05 13.80
CA PHE A 216 6.64 1.70 14.61
C PHE A 216 7.65 0.67 15.15
N GLU A 217 8.94 1.00 15.00
CA GLU A 217 10.13 0.24 15.44
C GLU A 217 10.41 -1.12 14.78
N GLN A 218 9.49 -1.69 13.99
CA GLN A 218 9.73 -2.96 13.28
C GLN A 218 9.20 -2.87 11.85
N ALA A 219 10.06 -2.46 10.90
CA ALA A 219 9.78 -2.83 9.52
C ALA A 219 9.67 -4.37 9.48
N PRO A 220 8.70 -4.93 8.76
CA PRO A 220 8.52 -6.38 8.71
C PRO A 220 9.86 -7.06 8.39
N ASP A 221 10.20 -8.18 9.03
CA ASP A 221 11.42 -8.96 8.75
C ASP A 221 11.73 -9.07 7.25
N SER A 222 10.69 -9.13 6.42
CA SER A 222 10.79 -9.10 4.96
C SER A 222 11.54 -7.89 4.37
N VAL A 223 11.40 -6.68 4.93
CA VAL A 223 12.09 -5.46 4.51
C VAL A 223 13.58 -5.56 4.82
N VAL A 224 13.92 -5.95 6.05
CA VAL A 224 15.32 -6.10 6.47
C VAL A 224 16.00 -7.20 5.64
N LYS A 225 15.34 -8.36 5.49
CA LYS A 225 15.83 -9.47 4.65
C LYS A 225 15.95 -9.08 3.17
N LEU A 226 15.04 -8.24 2.66
CA LEU A 226 15.15 -7.69 1.31
C LEU A 226 16.36 -6.77 1.22
N ALA A 227 16.54 -5.84 2.16
CA ALA A 227 17.67 -4.94 2.18
C ALA A 227 19.01 -5.70 2.25
N GLU A 228 19.10 -6.76 3.05
CA GLU A 228 20.24 -7.67 3.10
C GLU A 228 20.47 -8.42 1.78
N ARG A 229 19.40 -8.90 1.13
CA ARG A 229 19.49 -9.55 -0.19
C ARG A 229 19.98 -8.58 -1.25
N VAL A 230 19.42 -7.37 -1.30
CA VAL A 230 19.83 -6.29 -2.20
C VAL A 230 21.29 -5.91 -1.92
N ALA A 231 21.69 -5.79 -0.65
CA ALA A 231 23.07 -5.54 -0.27
C ALA A 231 24.02 -6.63 -0.79
N GLY A 232 23.65 -7.90 -0.66
CA GLY A 232 24.42 -9.03 -1.20
C GLY A 232 24.59 -8.98 -2.71
N MET A 233 23.57 -8.52 -3.45
CA MET A 233 23.65 -8.31 -4.90
C MET A 233 24.51 -7.09 -5.26
N LEU A 234 24.32 -5.97 -4.57
CA LEU A 234 25.14 -4.76 -4.75
C LEU A 234 26.62 -5.06 -4.55
N GLN A 235 26.98 -5.83 -3.51
CA GLN A 235 28.38 -6.18 -3.22
C GLN A 235 29.08 -6.98 -4.31
N GLN A 236 28.35 -7.63 -5.23
CA GLN A 236 28.96 -8.33 -6.37
C GLN A 236 29.59 -7.37 -7.38
N SER A 237 29.13 -6.12 -7.43
CA SER A 237 29.57 -5.12 -8.41
C SER A 237 30.07 -3.81 -7.79
N LEU A 238 29.64 -3.49 -6.56
CA LEU A 238 29.93 -2.25 -5.85
C LEU A 238 30.46 -2.55 -4.46
N SER A 239 31.75 -2.31 -4.22
CA SER A 239 32.30 -2.39 -2.87
C SER A 239 31.96 -1.14 -2.04
N PRO A 240 31.80 -1.23 -0.71
CA PRO A 240 31.64 -0.08 0.18
C PRO A 240 32.72 0.99 0.00
N LYS A 241 33.98 0.58 -0.20
CA LYS A 241 35.10 1.49 -0.48
C LYS A 241 34.96 2.22 -1.82
N ALA A 242 34.40 1.56 -2.83
CA ALA A 242 34.13 2.21 -4.11
C ALA A 242 33.03 3.26 -3.96
N LEU A 243 31.94 2.95 -3.24
CA LEU A 243 30.89 3.92 -2.96
C LEU A 243 31.41 5.15 -2.17
N LEU A 244 32.26 4.94 -1.17
CA LEU A 244 32.92 6.05 -0.43
C LEU A 244 33.75 6.95 -1.34
N ARG A 245 34.40 6.42 -2.39
CA ARG A 245 35.13 7.24 -3.38
C ARG A 245 34.22 8.01 -4.33
N MET A 246 32.98 7.57 -4.49
CA MET A 246 31.96 8.26 -5.28
C MET A 246 31.23 9.34 -4.47
N ALA A 247 31.29 9.26 -3.14
CA ALA A 247 30.70 10.24 -2.24
C ALA A 247 31.53 11.53 -2.19
N ALA A 248 30.87 12.65 -1.90
CA ALA A 248 31.53 13.94 -1.70
C ALA A 248 31.22 14.51 -0.31
N PRO A 249 32.14 15.27 0.31
CA PRO A 249 31.84 15.95 1.57
C PRO A 249 30.72 16.97 1.35
N ALA A 250 29.70 16.94 2.19
CA ALA A 250 28.60 17.89 2.11
C ALA A 250 29.09 19.34 2.32
N ARG A 251 28.63 20.27 1.48
CA ARG A 251 28.90 21.70 1.58
C ARG A 251 28.03 22.34 2.66
N LEU A 252 28.50 22.24 3.90
CA LEU A 252 27.85 22.85 5.05
C LEU A 252 28.43 24.23 5.33
N PRO A 253 27.60 25.22 5.77
CA PRO A 253 28.14 26.46 6.26
C PRO A 253 29.02 26.19 7.49
N PRO A 254 30.05 27.01 7.76
CA PRO A 254 30.78 26.92 9.01
C PRO A 254 29.77 27.03 10.17
N PRO A 255 29.96 26.28 11.27
CA PRO A 255 29.03 26.31 12.39
C PRO A 255 28.85 27.75 12.84
N GLY A 256 27.69 28.32 12.52
CA GLY A 256 27.30 29.61 13.05
C GLY A 256 27.15 29.50 14.57
N PRO A 257 27.19 30.62 15.30
CA PRO A 257 26.64 30.59 16.65
C PRO A 257 25.23 30.00 16.56
N ALA A 258 24.93 29.01 17.40
CA ALA A 258 23.58 28.47 17.52
C ALA A 258 22.60 29.65 17.54
N PRO A 259 21.41 29.57 16.91
CA PRO A 259 20.42 30.62 16.99
C PRO A 259 19.99 30.76 18.46
N GLY A 260 20.74 31.54 19.21
CA GLY A 260 20.31 32.10 20.47
C GLY A 260 19.14 33.03 20.17
N PRO A 261 18.21 33.20 21.12
CA PRO A 261 17.20 34.24 21.01
C PRO A 261 17.92 35.55 20.67
N SER A 262 17.46 36.25 19.63
CA SER A 262 18.08 37.50 19.17
C SER A 262 18.33 38.39 20.38
N ALA A 263 19.55 38.91 20.51
CA ALA A 263 19.99 39.74 21.62
C ALA A 263 19.07 40.96 21.81
N GLY A 264 18.05 40.80 22.65
CA GLY A 264 17.57 41.84 23.53
C GLY A 264 18.60 42.08 24.65
N PRO A 265 18.54 43.23 25.34
CA PRO A 265 19.56 43.61 26.33
C PRO A 265 19.67 42.54 27.42
N ALA A 266 20.92 42.20 27.77
CA ALA A 266 21.27 41.08 28.66
C ALA A 266 20.45 41.07 29.97
N PRO A 267 19.89 39.91 30.39
CA PRO A 267 19.25 39.80 31.68
C PRO A 267 20.31 39.90 32.79
N GLY A 268 20.05 40.77 33.77
CA GLY A 268 20.91 40.96 34.95
C GLY A 268 21.06 39.69 35.80
N PRO A 269 21.95 39.72 36.81
CA PRO A 269 22.33 38.55 37.61
C PRO A 269 21.22 38.16 38.60
N SER A 270 20.14 37.58 38.09
CA SER A 270 19.14 36.82 38.84
C SER A 270 18.31 35.96 37.87
N ALA A 271 18.96 35.14 37.03
CA ALA A 271 18.25 34.20 36.17
C ALA A 271 17.71 33.02 37.02
N PRO A 272 16.40 32.73 37.01
CA PRO A 272 15.86 31.49 37.57
C PRO A 272 16.53 30.29 36.90
N ARG A 273 16.77 29.20 37.65
CA ARG A 273 17.19 27.90 37.08
C ARG A 273 16.30 27.58 35.87
N PRO A 274 16.85 27.09 34.73
CA PRO A 274 16.02 26.67 33.62
C PRO A 274 15.05 25.60 34.13
N LEU A 275 13.75 25.93 34.14
CA LEU A 275 12.70 24.95 34.38
C LEU A 275 12.86 23.90 33.27
N ARG A 276 13.24 22.67 33.66
CA ARG A 276 13.22 21.54 32.72
C ARG A 276 11.76 21.21 32.44
N LEU A 277 11.19 21.85 31.41
CA LEU A 277 9.84 21.60 30.94
C LEU A 277 9.77 20.17 30.41
N LYS A 278 8.85 19.36 30.94
CA LYS A 278 8.63 18.00 30.43
C LYS A 278 7.50 18.02 29.42
N ILE A 279 7.79 17.58 28.21
CA ILE A 279 6.84 17.50 27.10
C ILE A 279 6.62 16.03 26.77
N ALA A 280 5.38 15.56 26.94
CA ALA A 280 4.98 14.22 26.55
C ALA A 280 4.78 14.14 25.04
N ILE A 281 5.25 13.07 24.40
CA ILE A 281 5.04 12.83 22.97
C ILE A 281 4.52 11.42 22.76
N ALA A 282 3.39 11.31 22.06
CA ALA A 282 2.86 10.02 21.64
C ALA A 282 3.79 9.39 20.60
N ARG A 283 4.27 8.18 20.89
CA ARG A 283 5.20 7.41 20.06
C ARG A 283 4.87 5.92 20.16
N ASP A 284 4.17 5.40 19.16
CA ASP A 284 3.89 3.98 18.98
C ASP A 284 3.39 3.68 17.55
N GLU A 285 2.86 2.49 17.31
CA GLU A 285 2.35 2.04 16.00
C GLU A 285 1.19 2.90 15.49
N ALA A 286 0.41 3.51 16.39
CA ALA A 286 -0.66 4.43 16.02
C ALA A 286 -0.14 5.86 15.79
N PHE A 287 0.96 6.24 16.47
CA PHE A 287 1.57 7.58 16.42
C PHE A 287 3.03 7.53 15.95
N CYS A 288 3.23 7.12 14.70
CA CYS A 288 4.54 6.90 14.11
C CYS A 288 5.07 8.06 13.25
N GLN A 289 4.25 9.08 12.96
CA GLN A 289 4.62 10.19 12.07
C GLN A 289 4.85 11.48 12.85
N CYS A 290 6.11 11.89 12.95
CA CYS A 290 6.50 13.19 13.50
C CYS A 290 7.94 13.51 13.08
N TYR A 291 8.17 14.73 12.59
CA TYR A 291 9.50 15.23 12.22
C TYR A 291 10.43 15.24 13.44
N SER A 292 11.55 14.53 13.34
CA SER A 292 12.56 14.48 14.41
C SER A 292 13.23 15.83 14.66
N GLU A 293 13.25 16.68 13.64
CA GLU A 293 13.74 18.04 13.61
C GLU A 293 12.90 18.94 14.54
N ASN A 294 11.57 18.75 14.56
CA ASN A 294 10.69 19.46 15.49
C ASN A 294 11.03 19.14 16.94
N LEU A 295 11.33 17.87 17.23
CA LEU A 295 11.71 17.45 18.59
C LEU A 295 13.08 18.00 18.98
N SER A 296 14.00 18.07 18.02
CA SER A 296 15.32 18.65 18.20
C SER A 296 15.24 20.15 18.50
N LEU A 297 14.30 20.88 17.88
CA LEU A 297 14.04 22.29 18.20
C LEU A 297 13.51 22.47 19.64
N LEU A 298 12.61 21.60 20.11
CA LEU A 298 12.14 21.65 21.50
C LEU A 298 13.24 21.34 22.50
N ALA A 299 14.04 20.29 22.23
CA ALA A 299 15.17 19.91 23.06
C ALA A 299 16.22 21.03 23.12
N ALA A 300 16.51 21.69 21.99
CA ALA A 300 17.39 22.85 21.93
C ALA A 300 16.85 24.04 22.73
N GLY A 301 15.53 24.19 22.81
CA GLY A 301 14.85 25.16 23.67
C GLY A 301 14.78 24.77 25.16
N GLY A 302 15.38 23.65 25.56
CA GLY A 302 15.50 23.22 26.96
C GLY A 302 14.40 22.26 27.45
N ALA A 303 13.52 21.78 26.56
CA ALA A 303 12.54 20.76 26.91
C ALA A 303 13.17 19.37 27.10
N GLN A 304 12.66 18.66 28.10
CA GLN A 304 12.85 17.21 28.23
C GLN A 304 11.69 16.51 27.53
N ILE A 305 12.00 15.76 26.48
CA ILE A 305 11.03 14.93 25.77
C ILE A 305 10.78 13.65 26.57
N VAL A 306 9.51 13.32 26.81
CA VAL A 306 9.05 12.09 27.47
C VAL A 306 8.16 11.35 26.48
N GLU A 307 8.67 10.27 25.90
CA GLU A 307 7.89 9.43 24.99
C GLU A 307 6.93 8.54 25.78
N PHE A 308 5.73 8.31 25.25
CA PHE A 308 4.76 7.36 25.79
C PHE A 308 3.93 6.73 24.65
N SER A 309 3.39 5.55 24.89
CA SER A 309 2.53 4.81 23.94
C SER A 309 1.04 4.96 24.31
N PRO A 310 0.25 5.75 23.57
CA PRO A 310 -1.21 5.78 23.74
C PRO A 310 -1.91 4.42 23.63
N LEU A 311 -1.29 3.43 22.97
CA LEU A 311 -1.83 2.07 22.90
C LEU A 311 -1.73 1.30 24.22
N ARG A 312 -0.77 1.63 25.09
CA ARG A 312 -0.34 0.74 26.18
C ARG A 312 -0.13 1.42 27.53
N GLU A 313 0.20 2.70 27.54
CA GLU A 313 0.62 3.43 28.74
C GLU A 313 -0.39 4.54 29.08
N PRO A 314 -0.59 4.86 30.37
CA PRO A 314 -1.34 6.05 30.75
C PRO A 314 -0.57 7.32 30.37
N LEU A 315 -1.26 8.46 30.36
CA LEU A 315 -0.59 9.75 30.14
C LEU A 315 0.42 10.02 31.28
N PRO A 316 1.70 10.35 30.97
CA PRO A 316 2.68 10.66 31.98
C PRO A 316 2.29 11.89 32.82
N LEU A 317 2.44 11.79 34.15
CA LEU A 317 2.24 12.91 35.06
C LEU A 317 3.45 13.85 35.11
N GLY A 318 3.22 15.09 35.57
CA GLY A 318 4.28 16.07 35.72
C GLY A 318 4.78 16.67 34.40
N VAL A 319 4.00 16.54 33.32
CA VAL A 319 4.26 17.16 32.02
C VAL A 319 3.48 18.46 31.87
N SER A 320 4.04 19.39 31.11
CA SER A 320 3.42 20.69 30.84
C SER A 320 2.75 20.75 29.46
N ALA A 321 3.15 19.89 28.53
CA ALA A 321 2.53 19.79 27.21
C ALA A 321 2.51 18.34 26.70
N VAL A 322 1.55 18.06 25.81
CA VAL A 322 1.38 16.78 25.11
C VAL A 322 1.36 17.02 23.61
N LEU A 323 2.22 16.33 22.87
CA LEU A 323 2.24 16.33 21.40
C LEU A 323 1.70 15.01 20.87
N LEU A 324 0.71 15.10 20.00
CA LEU A 324 0.09 13.97 19.33
C LEU A 324 0.33 14.13 17.82
N GLY A 325 1.30 13.40 17.29
CA GLY A 325 1.66 13.46 15.87
C GLY A 325 0.68 12.73 14.95
N GLY A 326 1.11 12.51 13.71
CA GLY A 326 0.39 11.70 12.74
C GLY A 326 0.58 10.19 12.93
N GLY A 327 -0.10 9.42 12.08
CA GLY A 327 -0.06 7.96 12.09
C GLY A 327 -1.38 7.34 11.64
N TYR A 328 -1.70 6.16 12.17
CA TYR A 328 -2.80 5.30 11.70
C TYR A 328 -3.78 4.92 12.83
N PRO A 329 -4.47 5.89 13.45
CA PRO A 329 -5.28 5.64 14.64
C PRO A 329 -6.50 4.75 14.33
N ASP A 330 -6.97 4.75 13.08
CA ASP A 330 -8.10 3.94 12.61
C ASP A 330 -7.80 2.44 12.67
N ARG A 331 -6.56 2.04 12.37
CA ARG A 331 -6.14 0.63 12.42
C ARG A 331 -5.93 0.09 13.82
N HIS A 332 -5.76 1.00 14.77
CA HIS A 332 -5.55 0.68 16.18
C HIS A 332 -6.70 1.18 17.08
N ALA A 333 -7.85 1.53 16.49
CA ALA A 333 -8.93 2.19 17.20
C ALA A 333 -9.45 1.41 18.42
N GLU A 334 -9.52 0.08 18.33
CA GLU A 334 -9.92 -0.77 19.47
C GLU A 334 -8.91 -0.68 20.63
N ALA A 335 -7.62 -0.81 20.35
CA ALA A 335 -6.56 -0.73 21.35
C ALA A 335 -6.46 0.67 21.97
N LEU A 336 -6.53 1.70 21.14
CA LEU A 336 -6.57 3.10 21.57
C LEU A 336 -7.78 3.39 22.47
N SER A 337 -8.95 2.86 22.11
CA SER A 337 -10.18 2.99 22.91
C SER A 337 -10.12 2.19 24.21
N GLY A 338 -9.43 1.04 24.19
CA GLY A 338 -9.23 0.18 25.35
C GLY A 338 -8.36 0.82 26.43
N ASN A 339 -7.41 1.68 26.07
CA ASN A 339 -6.56 2.40 27.02
C ASN A 339 -7.29 3.62 27.62
N LYS A 340 -8.27 3.33 28.46
CA LYS A 340 -9.12 4.34 29.11
C LYS A 340 -8.34 5.32 29.98
N ASP A 341 -7.30 4.84 30.65
CA ASP A 341 -6.49 5.69 31.53
C ASP A 341 -5.78 6.80 30.74
N CYS A 342 -5.27 6.48 29.55
CA CYS A 342 -4.71 7.48 28.65
C CYS A 342 -5.77 8.46 28.12
N LEU A 343 -6.93 7.96 27.67
CA LEU A 343 -8.02 8.80 27.14
C LEU A 343 -8.56 9.78 28.17
N LEU A 344 -8.92 9.26 29.36
CA LEU A 344 -9.46 10.06 30.46
C LEU A 344 -8.39 11.02 31.00
N GLY A 345 -7.15 10.53 31.14
CA GLY A 345 -6.03 11.35 31.57
C GLY A 345 -5.77 12.52 30.64
N LEU A 346 -5.77 12.30 29.32
CA LEU A 346 -5.61 13.34 28.31
C LEU A 346 -6.74 14.38 28.35
N ALA A 347 -7.98 13.94 28.53
CA ALA A 347 -9.12 14.84 28.66
C ALA A 347 -9.05 15.69 29.93
N GLY A 348 -8.70 15.08 31.07
CA GLY A 348 -8.48 15.77 32.35
C GLY A 348 -7.33 16.77 32.30
N PHE A 349 -6.22 16.37 31.68
CA PHE A 349 -5.06 17.23 31.44
C PHE A 349 -5.43 18.49 30.63
N ALA A 350 -6.13 18.31 29.50
CA ALA A 350 -6.58 19.41 28.67
C ALA A 350 -7.55 20.35 29.41
N ALA A 351 -8.47 19.79 30.19
CA ALA A 351 -9.44 20.56 30.96
C ALA A 351 -8.82 21.36 32.11
N ALA A 352 -7.75 20.85 32.71
CA ALA A 352 -7.00 21.52 33.77
C ALA A 352 -6.04 22.61 33.26
N GLY A 353 -6.07 22.92 31.95
CA GLY A 353 -5.25 23.97 31.34
C GLY A 353 -3.90 23.50 30.80
N GLY A 354 -3.68 22.19 30.68
CA GLY A 354 -2.52 21.63 30.00
C GLY A 354 -2.49 21.97 28.52
N VAL A 355 -1.28 22.06 27.93
CA VAL A 355 -1.11 22.37 26.51
C VAL A 355 -1.14 21.09 25.69
N VAL A 356 -2.03 20.99 24.71
CA VAL A 356 -2.13 19.84 23.80
C VAL A 356 -1.99 20.32 22.37
N TYR A 357 -0.98 19.82 21.66
CA TYR A 357 -0.74 20.09 20.25
C TYR A 357 -0.91 18.80 19.45
N ALA A 358 -1.90 18.75 18.57
CA ALA A 358 -2.30 17.54 17.87
C ALA A 358 -2.34 17.73 16.35
N GLU A 359 -1.71 16.83 15.62
CA GLU A 359 -1.65 16.83 14.15
C GLU A 359 -2.24 15.54 13.59
N SER A 360 -3.01 15.62 12.50
CA SER A 360 -3.55 14.48 11.74
C SER A 360 -4.20 13.40 12.62
N ALA A 361 -3.49 12.31 12.93
CA ALA A 361 -3.95 11.24 13.81
C ALA A 361 -4.28 11.75 15.23
N GLY A 362 -3.48 12.68 15.75
CA GLY A 362 -3.74 13.33 17.03
C GLY A 362 -5.10 14.03 17.07
N LEU A 363 -5.49 14.70 15.98
CA LEU A 363 -6.82 15.32 15.88
C LEU A 363 -7.92 14.27 16.00
N ALA A 364 -7.77 13.14 15.30
CA ALA A 364 -8.73 12.04 15.35
C ALA A 364 -8.80 11.39 16.75
N TYR A 365 -7.68 11.30 17.46
CA TYR A 365 -7.62 10.78 18.82
C TYR A 365 -8.23 11.75 19.86
N LEU A 366 -8.18 13.05 19.60
CA LEU A 366 -8.87 14.05 20.42
C LEU A 366 -10.39 14.09 20.20
N ALA A 367 -10.88 13.57 19.07
CA ALA A 367 -12.30 13.48 18.78
C ALA A 367 -13.06 12.70 19.87
N ARG A 368 -14.39 12.81 19.89
CA ARG A 368 -15.22 12.02 20.83
C ARG A 368 -15.31 10.56 20.46
N ALA A 369 -15.21 10.27 19.17
CA ALA A 369 -15.18 8.91 18.65
C ALA A 369 -14.41 8.87 17.32
N LEU A 370 -13.84 7.69 17.05
CA LEU A 370 -13.24 7.33 15.78
C LEU A 370 -14.04 6.19 15.17
N GLU A 371 -14.47 6.36 13.93
CA GLU A 371 -15.18 5.36 13.13
C GLU A 371 -14.21 4.83 12.06
N PRO A 372 -13.56 3.68 12.27
CA PRO A 372 -12.72 3.03 11.28
C PRO A 372 -13.54 2.54 10.11
N LEU A 373 -12.88 2.34 8.97
CA LEU A 373 -13.58 1.92 7.78
C LEU A 373 -14.14 0.49 7.92
N GLY A 374 -15.46 0.35 7.88
CA GLY A 374 -16.13 -0.95 7.99
C GLY A 374 -16.06 -1.58 9.39
N GLY A 375 -15.59 -0.83 10.39
CA GLY A 375 -15.54 -1.23 11.80
C GLY A 375 -16.58 -0.51 12.65
N PRO A 376 -16.73 -0.90 13.94
CA PRO A 376 -17.61 -0.19 14.87
C PRO A 376 -17.01 1.17 15.25
N SER A 377 -17.86 2.07 15.77
CA SER A 377 -17.42 3.34 16.34
C SER A 377 -16.74 3.12 17.69
N TYR A 378 -15.56 3.69 17.89
CA TYR A 378 -14.78 3.57 19.12
C TYR A 378 -14.70 4.92 19.85
N PRO A 379 -15.04 4.98 21.15
CA PRO A 379 -14.82 6.18 21.97
C PRO A 379 -13.35 6.58 22.01
N MET A 380 -13.09 7.87 21.85
CA MET A 380 -11.76 8.49 21.91
C MET A 380 -11.72 9.53 23.04
N ALA A 381 -10.79 10.49 23.05
CA ALA A 381 -10.53 11.31 24.24
C ALA A 381 -11.68 12.28 24.58
N GLY A 382 -12.55 12.62 23.62
CA GLY A 382 -13.72 13.46 23.91
C GLY A 382 -13.41 14.94 24.13
N VAL A 383 -12.15 15.36 23.90
CA VAL A 383 -11.74 16.76 23.99
C VAL A 383 -12.39 17.57 22.88
N LEU A 384 -12.28 17.10 21.64
CA LEU A 384 -12.93 17.70 20.48
C LEU A 384 -14.32 17.04 20.30
N PRO A 385 -15.44 17.77 20.37
CA PRO A 385 -16.78 17.20 20.36
C PRO A 385 -17.25 16.79 18.96
N LEU A 386 -16.36 16.27 18.12
CA LEU A 386 -16.60 15.80 16.75
C LEU A 386 -16.36 14.29 16.65
N VAL A 387 -16.85 13.68 15.58
CA VAL A 387 -16.54 12.27 15.25
C VAL A 387 -15.56 12.24 14.09
N ALA A 388 -14.42 11.60 14.29
CA ALA A 388 -13.48 11.30 13.22
C ALA A 388 -13.96 10.04 12.48
N ARG A 389 -14.14 10.12 11.17
CA ARG A 389 -14.58 9.00 10.33
C ARG A 389 -13.55 8.72 9.26
N SER A 390 -13.08 7.48 9.22
CA SER A 390 -12.25 7.01 8.11
C SER A 390 -13.11 6.85 6.88
N THR A 391 -12.70 7.42 5.75
CA THR A 391 -13.48 7.41 4.51
C THR A 391 -12.87 6.48 3.45
N ARG A 392 -13.75 5.87 2.64
CA ARG A 392 -13.37 5.23 1.36
C ARG A 392 -13.21 6.36 0.35
N GLY A 393 -12.01 6.59 -0.17
CA GLY A 393 -11.77 7.64 -1.17
C GLY A 393 -10.35 8.18 -1.15
N HIS A 394 -10.16 9.33 -1.83
CA HIS A 394 -8.87 10.01 -1.94
C HIS A 394 -8.28 10.34 -0.57
N VAL A 395 -7.06 9.88 -0.33
CA VAL A 395 -6.21 10.44 0.74
C VAL A 395 -6.06 11.92 0.44
N LYS A 396 -6.47 12.78 1.39
CA LYS A 396 -6.17 14.21 1.32
C LYS A 396 -4.67 14.34 1.51
N MET A 397 -3.99 14.72 0.44
CA MET A 397 -2.54 14.82 0.40
C MET A 397 -2.11 16.11 -0.32
N GLY A 398 -1.08 16.75 0.21
CA GLY A 398 -0.41 17.86 -0.47
C GLY A 398 0.35 18.74 0.50
N TYR A 399 1.23 19.57 -0.05
CA TYR A 399 1.86 20.64 0.71
C TYR A 399 0.82 21.65 1.20
N VAL A 400 1.06 22.20 2.39
CA VAL A 400 0.20 23.22 2.99
C VAL A 400 1.05 24.31 3.62
N GLU A 401 0.64 25.56 3.42
CA GLU A 401 1.13 26.69 4.19
C GLU A 401 0.03 27.15 5.14
N VAL A 402 0.41 27.41 6.38
CA VAL A 402 -0.48 27.88 7.44
C VAL A 402 -0.04 29.23 7.97
N GLU A 403 -1.00 30.05 8.39
CA GLU A 403 -0.78 31.33 9.04
C GLU A 403 -1.59 31.40 10.35
N THR A 404 -0.93 31.82 11.42
CA THR A 404 -1.54 32.10 12.72
C THR A 404 -2.26 33.45 12.68
N LYS A 405 -3.51 33.53 13.17
CA LYS A 405 -4.26 34.79 13.29
C LYS A 405 -4.59 35.07 14.74
N ALA A 406 -4.78 36.35 15.08
CA ALA A 406 -4.91 36.82 16.46
C ALA A 406 -6.04 36.12 17.25
N ASP A 407 -7.15 35.80 16.57
CA ASP A 407 -8.31 35.13 17.18
C ASP A 407 -8.41 33.63 16.83
N SER A 408 -7.39 33.05 16.21
CA SER A 408 -7.47 31.71 15.63
C SER A 408 -6.24 30.85 15.91
N SER A 409 -5.41 31.15 16.90
CA SER A 409 -4.26 30.29 17.22
C SER A 409 -3.83 30.44 18.67
N LEU A 410 -3.08 29.46 19.16
CA LEU A 410 -2.39 29.57 20.46
C LEU A 410 -1.08 30.35 20.37
N PHE A 411 -0.59 30.58 19.14
CA PHE A 411 0.68 31.22 18.86
C PHE A 411 0.52 32.70 18.53
N GLU A 412 1.63 33.44 18.54
CA GLU A 412 1.68 34.84 18.14
C GLU A 412 1.15 35.01 16.70
N PRO A 413 0.32 36.04 16.42
CA PRO A 413 -0.29 36.21 15.11
C PRO A 413 0.73 36.59 14.04
N GLY A 414 0.49 36.14 12.81
CA GLY A 414 1.30 36.46 11.62
C GLY A 414 2.46 35.49 11.37
N LEU A 415 2.66 34.49 12.22
CA LEU A 415 3.59 33.40 11.91
C LEU A 415 3.07 32.56 10.75
N ARG A 416 3.93 32.35 9.75
CA ARG A 416 3.71 31.45 8.62
C ARG A 416 4.58 30.22 8.76
N ALA A 417 3.98 29.05 8.59
CA ALA A 417 4.68 27.77 8.62
C ALA A 417 4.24 26.89 7.45
N ARG A 418 5.10 25.95 7.09
CA ARG A 418 4.91 25.02 5.98
C ARG A 418 4.96 23.58 6.47
N GLY A 419 4.18 22.75 5.81
CA GLY A 419 4.03 21.34 6.15
C GLY A 419 3.33 20.58 5.03
N HIS A 420 2.73 19.46 5.38
CA HIS A 420 1.88 18.72 4.47
C HIS A 420 0.62 18.21 5.16
N ILE A 421 -0.39 17.88 4.37
CA ILE A 421 -1.58 17.15 4.79
C ILE A 421 -1.43 15.74 4.22
N PHE A 422 -1.71 14.70 5.02
CA PHE A 422 -1.79 13.31 4.58
C PHE A 422 -2.72 12.52 5.51
N HIS A 423 -3.97 12.34 5.11
CA HIS A 423 -4.96 11.54 5.87
C HIS A 423 -6.16 11.12 5.02
N SER A 424 -6.91 10.11 5.50
CA SER A 424 -8.19 9.66 4.93
C SER A 424 -9.32 9.74 5.97
N ILE A 425 -9.32 10.84 6.75
CA ILE A 425 -10.25 11.07 7.87
C ILE A 425 -11.08 12.32 7.58
N ASP A 426 -12.40 12.19 7.69
CA ASP A 426 -13.34 13.31 7.70
C ASP A 426 -13.91 13.53 9.11
N LEU A 427 -14.31 14.77 9.40
CA LEU A 427 -14.94 15.12 10.67
C LEU A 427 -16.45 15.21 10.48
N ALA A 428 -17.15 14.15 10.90
CA ALA A 428 -18.59 14.08 10.82
C ALA A 428 -19.24 15.01 11.85
N GLY A 429 -20.28 15.73 11.42
CA GLY A 429 -21.06 16.62 12.27
C GLY A 429 -20.37 17.94 12.62
N SER A 430 -19.29 18.33 11.93
CA SER A 430 -18.70 19.66 12.10
C SER A 430 -19.61 20.72 11.45
N PRO A 431 -20.17 21.68 12.21
CA PRO A 431 -20.92 22.77 11.62
C PRO A 431 -20.00 23.71 10.81
N PRO A 432 -20.56 24.53 9.91
CA PRO A 432 -19.80 25.58 9.23
C PRO A 432 -19.12 26.50 10.25
N GLY A 433 -17.79 26.57 10.24
CA GLY A 433 -17.00 27.36 11.20
C GLY A 433 -16.50 26.60 12.45
N GLY A 434 -16.84 25.32 12.61
CA GLY A 434 -16.36 24.46 13.69
C GLY A 434 -17.26 24.41 14.93
N PRO A 435 -17.01 23.48 15.87
CA PRO A 435 -17.87 23.25 17.03
C PRO A 435 -17.97 24.47 17.95
N PRO A 436 -19.09 24.69 18.66
CA PRO A 436 -19.26 25.83 19.55
C PRO A 436 -18.12 25.98 20.58
N GLY A 437 -17.62 27.20 20.73
CA GLY A 437 -16.49 27.52 21.63
C GLY A 437 -15.10 27.13 21.09
N TRP A 438 -15.02 26.58 19.87
CA TRP A 438 -13.77 26.35 19.16
C TRP A 438 -13.58 27.37 18.05
N ARG A 439 -12.32 27.73 17.82
CA ARG A 439 -11.89 28.66 16.78
C ARG A 439 -11.06 27.88 15.76
N PRO A 440 -10.91 28.33 14.51
CA PRO A 440 -9.88 27.77 13.64
C PRO A 440 -8.51 27.79 14.34
N ALA A 441 -7.62 26.82 14.05
CA ALA A 441 -6.25 26.81 14.58
C ALA A 441 -5.26 27.59 13.71
N PHE A 442 -5.56 27.65 12.41
CA PHE A 442 -4.81 28.39 11.40
C PHE A 442 -5.74 28.87 10.29
N ALA A 443 -5.27 29.86 9.53
CA ALA A 443 -5.63 29.96 8.12
C ALA A 443 -4.67 29.06 7.32
N ALA A 444 -5.13 28.29 6.35
CA ALA A 444 -4.30 27.42 5.52
C ALA A 444 -4.55 27.62 4.03
N ARG A 445 -3.54 27.36 3.21
CA ARG A 445 -3.69 27.27 1.75
C ARG A 445 -2.87 26.09 1.18
N PRO A 446 -3.31 25.48 0.07
CA PRO A 446 -2.48 24.50 -0.63
C PRO A 446 -1.14 25.11 -1.05
N GLY A 447 -0.09 24.30 -1.07
CA GLY A 447 1.24 24.73 -1.46
C GLY A 447 1.25 25.30 -2.88
N GLY A 448 1.76 26.52 -3.02
CA GLY A 448 1.80 27.23 -4.31
C GLY A 448 0.49 27.87 -4.77
N ALA A 449 -0.60 27.74 -3.99
CA ALA A 449 -1.84 28.44 -4.31
C ALA A 449 -1.73 29.97 -4.12
N PRO A 450 -2.52 30.78 -4.86
CA PRO A 450 -2.54 32.23 -4.72
C PRO A 450 -2.86 32.69 -3.29
N GLU A 451 -2.45 33.91 -2.91
CA GLU A 451 -2.78 34.53 -1.61
C GLU A 451 -4.29 34.70 -1.37
N ALA A 452 -5.14 34.54 -2.38
CA ALA A 452 -6.59 34.56 -2.20
C ALA A 452 -7.17 33.22 -1.71
N ALA A 453 -6.38 32.13 -1.71
CA ALA A 453 -6.85 30.76 -1.48
C ALA A 453 -6.82 30.29 -0.01
N TRP A 454 -6.79 31.22 0.95
CA TRP A 454 -6.79 30.87 2.37
C TRP A 454 -8.17 30.37 2.83
N SER A 455 -8.16 29.29 3.60
CA SER A 455 -9.33 28.72 4.27
C SER A 455 -9.03 28.45 5.75
N ALA A 456 -10.07 28.27 6.57
CA ALA A 456 -9.89 27.90 7.97
C ALA A 456 -9.42 26.45 8.10
N GLU A 457 -8.46 26.20 8.98
CA GLU A 457 -7.88 24.87 9.22
C GLU A 457 -7.72 24.61 10.72
N GLY A 458 -8.02 23.37 11.13
CA GLY A 458 -7.92 22.92 12.52
C GLY A 458 -8.84 23.62 13.51
N PHE A 459 -8.64 23.31 14.79
CA PHE A 459 -9.45 23.78 15.92
C PHE A 459 -8.54 24.16 17.09
N ALA A 460 -8.82 25.30 17.71
CA ALA A 460 -8.14 25.78 18.92
C ALA A 460 -9.15 26.20 20.00
N ARG A 461 -8.89 25.79 21.25
CA ARG A 461 -9.63 26.20 22.45
C ARG A 461 -8.77 26.02 23.71
N GLY A 462 -8.65 27.07 24.51
CA GLY A 462 -7.84 27.01 25.75
C GLY A 462 -6.39 26.67 25.41
N GLY A 463 -5.81 25.65 26.05
CA GLY A 463 -4.47 25.13 25.74
C GLY A 463 -4.43 24.09 24.62
N VAL A 464 -5.54 23.80 23.94
CA VAL A 464 -5.64 22.73 22.93
C VAL A 464 -5.63 23.31 21.52
N LEU A 465 -4.78 22.75 20.65
CA LEU A 465 -4.73 22.99 19.22
C LEU A 465 -4.69 21.65 18.48
N ALA A 466 -5.60 21.45 17.53
CA ALA A 466 -5.68 20.26 16.69
C ALA A 466 -5.79 20.64 15.21
N THR A 467 -4.98 20.05 14.32
CA THR A 467 -5.03 20.33 12.87
C THR A 467 -4.78 19.06 12.05
N PHE A 468 -5.21 19.01 10.79
CA PHE A 468 -4.78 17.98 9.85
C PHE A 468 -3.41 18.28 9.22
N ALA A 469 -2.92 19.51 9.29
CA ALA A 469 -1.60 19.90 8.82
C ALA A 469 -0.50 19.32 9.73
N GLN A 470 0.44 18.58 9.14
CA GLN A 470 1.67 18.14 9.79
C GLN A 470 2.77 19.15 9.48
N LEU A 471 3.12 20.00 10.45
CA LEU A 471 4.01 21.13 10.22
C LEU A 471 5.47 20.74 10.44
N HIS A 472 6.34 21.15 9.52
CA HIS A 472 7.78 21.09 9.75
C HIS A 472 8.22 22.41 10.39
N TRP A 473 8.47 22.45 11.70
CA TRP A 473 8.80 23.69 12.43
C TRP A 473 10.15 24.27 12.05
N GLY A 474 10.98 23.53 11.32
CA GLY A 474 12.07 24.13 10.53
C GLY A 474 11.58 25.33 9.72
N SER A 475 10.42 25.25 9.05
CA SER A 475 9.83 26.36 8.28
C SER A 475 9.53 27.61 9.10
N CYS A 476 9.29 27.47 10.41
CA CYS A 476 9.00 28.56 11.34
C CYS A 476 9.40 28.17 12.78
N PRO A 477 10.67 28.34 13.17
CA PRO A 477 11.15 27.90 14.50
C PRO A 477 10.47 28.62 15.68
N ARG A 478 9.82 29.77 15.42
CA ARG A 478 9.01 30.50 16.42
C ARG A 478 7.82 29.69 16.92
N LEU A 479 7.29 28.73 16.14
CA LEU A 479 6.24 27.82 16.64
C LEU A 479 6.74 26.92 17.77
N ALA A 480 7.96 26.38 17.65
CA ALA A 480 8.58 25.59 18.71
C ALA A 480 8.81 26.44 19.98
N ALA A 481 9.32 27.66 19.81
CA ALA A 481 9.50 28.61 20.91
C ALA A 481 8.17 28.97 21.59
N GLY A 482 7.14 29.28 20.81
CA GLY A 482 5.81 29.58 21.31
C GLY A 482 5.19 28.41 22.09
N LEU A 483 5.40 27.17 21.66
CA LEU A 483 4.93 26.00 22.40
C LEU A 483 5.63 25.88 23.78
N LEU A 484 6.93 26.18 23.84
CA LEU A 484 7.69 26.19 25.09
C LEU A 484 7.23 27.31 26.02
N GLU A 485 6.95 28.50 25.49
CA GLU A 485 6.40 29.63 26.24
C GLU A 485 5.01 29.29 26.82
N LEU A 486 4.14 28.65 26.04
CA LEU A 486 2.85 28.15 26.52
C LEU A 486 3.02 27.10 27.61
N ALA A 487 3.89 26.12 27.39
CA ALA A 487 4.18 25.05 28.34
C ALA A 487 4.77 25.58 29.67
N ALA A 488 5.59 26.64 29.62
CA ALA A 488 6.17 27.26 30.81
C ALA A 488 5.13 27.91 31.73
N ASN A 489 3.97 28.29 31.19
CA ASN A 489 2.88 28.92 31.93
C ASN A 489 1.86 27.92 32.49
N VAL A 490 2.03 26.62 32.26
CA VAL A 490 1.12 25.58 32.77
C VAL A 490 1.39 25.29 34.24
N ASP A 491 0.34 25.30 35.07
CA ASP A 491 0.39 24.72 36.42
C ASP A 491 0.42 23.19 36.31
N VAL A 492 1.63 22.64 36.28
CA VAL A 492 1.88 21.19 36.15
C VAL A 492 1.23 20.37 37.26
N HIS A 493 1.07 20.93 38.46
CA HIS A 493 0.39 20.24 39.56
C HIS A 493 -1.12 20.19 39.35
N ALA A 494 -1.72 21.28 38.87
CA ALA A 494 -3.13 21.28 38.49
C ALA A 494 -3.39 20.34 37.31
N ALA A 495 -2.55 20.37 36.29
CA ALA A 495 -2.66 19.46 35.13
C ALA A 495 -2.57 17.99 35.56
N SER A 496 -1.61 17.65 36.43
CA SER A 496 -1.43 16.27 36.93
C SER A 496 -2.63 15.82 37.77
N ARG A 497 -3.15 16.66 38.68
CA ARG A 497 -4.37 16.36 39.44
C ARG A 497 -5.57 16.16 38.52
N GLY A 498 -5.71 17.00 37.48
CA GLY A 498 -6.77 16.86 36.48
C GLY A 498 -6.73 15.51 35.76
N THR A 499 -5.53 15.05 35.38
CA THR A 499 -5.32 13.70 34.84
C THR A 499 -5.76 12.61 35.82
N GLU A 500 -5.29 12.67 37.06
CA GLU A 500 -5.59 11.67 38.09
C GLU A 500 -7.08 11.62 38.45
N ASP A 501 -7.71 12.77 38.67
CA ASP A 501 -9.13 12.89 39.00
C ASP A 501 -10.02 12.34 37.87
N ALA A 502 -9.67 12.64 36.61
CA ALA A 502 -10.40 12.13 35.45
C ALA A 502 -10.33 10.61 35.36
N VAL A 503 -9.13 10.03 35.52
CA VAL A 503 -8.92 8.57 35.53
C VAL A 503 -9.68 7.92 36.69
N ALA A 504 -9.57 8.48 37.91
CA ALA A 504 -10.24 7.96 39.10
C ALA A 504 -11.78 7.99 39.00
N SER A 505 -12.33 9.00 38.32
CA SER A 505 -13.78 9.13 38.14
C SER A 505 -14.39 8.03 37.27
N GLY A 506 -13.62 7.48 36.32
CA GLY A 506 -14.07 6.46 35.37
C GLY A 506 -15.22 6.89 34.44
N GLN A 507 -15.64 8.16 34.49
CA GLN A 507 -16.71 8.71 33.65
C GLN A 507 -16.12 9.29 32.37
N PRO A 508 -16.71 9.02 31.18
CA PRO A 508 -16.27 9.66 29.94
C PRO A 508 -16.38 11.17 30.08
N TYR A 509 -15.26 11.87 29.89
CA TYR A 509 -15.17 13.31 30.08
C TYR A 509 -15.85 14.03 28.91
N VAL A 510 -16.96 14.72 29.19
CA VAL A 510 -17.59 15.66 28.24
C VAL A 510 -17.22 17.07 28.70
N ILE A 511 -16.44 17.80 27.90
CA ILE A 511 -16.21 19.24 28.15
C ILE A 511 -17.58 19.93 28.11
N ARG A 512 -18.08 20.33 29.28
CA ARG A 512 -19.32 21.10 29.39
C ARG A 512 -19.17 22.42 28.63
N SER A 513 -20.19 22.80 27.87
CA SER A 513 -20.30 24.17 27.35
C SER A 513 -20.45 25.12 28.55
N PRO A 514 -19.77 26.27 28.58
CA PRO A 514 -20.00 27.28 29.63
C PRO A 514 -21.45 27.79 29.67
N ASP A 515 -22.23 27.59 28.60
CA ASP A 515 -23.53 28.22 28.41
C ASP A 515 -24.75 27.35 28.76
N SER A 516 -24.58 26.14 29.32
CA SER A 516 -25.72 25.26 29.65
C SER A 516 -26.06 25.24 31.14
N ASP A 517 -26.71 26.30 31.62
CA ASP A 517 -27.26 26.42 32.98
C ASP A 517 -28.64 25.72 33.13
N SER A 518 -28.83 24.53 32.55
CA SER A 518 -30.07 23.77 32.72
C SER A 518 -29.83 22.24 32.90
N PRO A 519 -30.25 21.63 34.03
CA PRO A 519 -29.98 20.21 34.32
C PRO A 519 -30.83 19.19 33.52
N ARG A 520 -31.66 19.61 32.56
CA ARG A 520 -32.73 18.74 32.03
C ARG A 520 -32.63 18.32 30.57
N GLU A 521 -31.74 18.89 29.76
CA GLU A 521 -31.59 18.49 28.35
C GLU A 521 -30.48 17.47 28.09
N ALA A 522 -29.59 17.21 29.07
CA ALA A 522 -28.44 16.31 28.90
C ALA A 522 -28.75 14.80 28.99
N LEU A 523 -29.98 14.39 29.33
CA LEU A 523 -30.35 12.98 29.50
C LEU A 523 -31.05 12.34 28.29
N ALA A 524 -31.38 13.11 27.25
CA ALA A 524 -32.06 12.59 26.07
C ALA A 524 -31.09 11.92 25.06
N ASP A 525 -29.81 12.27 25.06
CA ASP A 525 -28.84 11.84 24.03
C ASP A 525 -27.96 10.65 24.46
N ALA A 526 -28.06 10.19 25.71
CA ALA A 526 -27.30 9.04 26.24
C ALA A 526 -28.02 7.68 26.04
N GLY A 527 -29.24 7.66 25.48
CA GLY A 527 -30.11 6.48 25.45
C GLY A 527 -29.87 5.46 24.32
N ALA A 528 -28.92 5.68 23.41
CA ALA A 528 -28.79 4.85 22.20
C ALA A 528 -27.55 3.95 22.13
N VAL A 529 -26.72 3.85 23.18
CA VAL A 529 -25.52 3.00 23.16
C VAL A 529 -25.42 2.18 24.45
N ALA A 530 -26.00 0.97 24.45
CA ALA A 530 -25.51 -0.25 25.13
C ALA A 530 -26.62 -1.31 25.29
N ARG A 531 -26.56 -2.39 24.48
CA ARG A 531 -26.97 -3.73 24.91
C ARG A 531 -26.03 -4.77 24.27
N LEU A 532 -24.98 -5.15 25.00
CA LEU A 532 -24.27 -6.41 24.79
C LEU A 532 -24.93 -7.47 25.69
N PRO A 533 -25.32 -8.65 25.20
CA PRO A 533 -25.75 -9.74 26.07
C PRO A 533 -24.54 -10.48 26.65
N SER A 534 -24.45 -10.46 27.98
CA SER A 534 -23.56 -11.33 28.76
C SER A 534 -24.07 -12.77 28.74
N ALA A 535 -23.22 -13.76 28.46
CA ALA A 535 -23.51 -15.16 28.77
C ALA A 535 -22.23 -15.93 29.12
N THR A 536 -21.80 -15.82 30.36
CA THR A 536 -21.01 -16.83 31.06
C THR A 536 -21.93 -17.50 32.09
N LYS A 537 -22.27 -18.78 31.88
CA LYS A 537 -22.69 -19.67 32.98
C LYS A 537 -22.21 -21.10 32.70
N HIS A 538 -21.24 -21.52 33.50
CA HIS A 538 -21.00 -22.91 33.88
C HIS A 538 -22.23 -23.51 34.56
N MET A 539 -22.57 -24.77 34.27
CA MET A 539 -23.15 -25.79 35.18
C MET A 539 -23.06 -27.15 34.45
N SER A 540 -22.12 -28.04 34.80
CA SER A 540 -22.18 -29.11 35.82
C SER A 540 -23.10 -30.29 35.48
N HIS A 541 -22.49 -31.47 35.31
CA HIS A 541 -23.09 -32.80 35.32
C HIS A 541 -23.93 -33.05 36.59
N GLN A 542 -25.11 -33.67 36.45
CA GLN A 542 -25.50 -34.97 37.07
C GLN A 542 -27.02 -35.19 37.06
N ALA A 543 -27.40 -36.44 36.70
CA ALA A 543 -28.56 -37.23 37.19
C ALA A 543 -29.99 -36.73 36.88
N LEU A 544 -31.03 -37.56 36.75
CA LEU A 544 -31.25 -39.01 36.71
C LEU A 544 -32.67 -39.21 36.15
N ALA A 545 -32.83 -40.32 35.43
CA ALA A 545 -33.97 -41.24 35.46
C ALA A 545 -35.35 -40.89 34.85
N ASN A 546 -35.89 -41.97 34.26
CA ASN A 546 -37.29 -42.29 33.90
C ASN A 546 -37.77 -41.70 32.58
N GLY A 547 -38.32 -42.45 31.64
CA GLY A 547 -38.79 -43.84 31.60
C GLY A 547 -39.70 -43.99 30.37
N ASP A 548 -39.92 -45.22 29.94
CA ASP A 548 -40.87 -45.67 28.90
C ASP A 548 -40.40 -45.46 27.43
N GLY A 549 -40.38 -46.45 26.54
CA GLY A 549 -40.74 -47.86 26.62
C GLY A 549 -40.85 -48.42 25.18
N GLN A 550 -40.39 -49.67 25.00
CA GLN A 550 -40.80 -50.66 23.98
C GLN A 550 -40.61 -50.31 22.46
N ALA A 551 -40.18 -51.20 21.56
CA ALA A 551 -39.93 -52.64 21.56
C ALA A 551 -39.12 -53.04 20.30
N GLY A 552 -38.49 -54.23 20.35
CA GLY A 552 -38.50 -55.19 19.23
C GLY A 552 -37.19 -55.50 18.50
N ASP A 553 -36.55 -56.62 18.89
CA ASP A 553 -35.93 -57.71 18.08
C ASP A 553 -35.10 -57.32 16.83
N GLY A 554 -33.78 -57.54 16.73
CA GLY A 554 -33.04 -58.83 16.81
C GLY A 554 -32.83 -59.42 15.39
N PRO A 555 -31.85 -60.31 15.08
CA PRO A 555 -30.64 -60.70 15.82
C PRO A 555 -29.35 -60.91 14.95
N GLU A 556 -28.23 -61.06 15.66
CA GLU A 556 -27.13 -62.04 15.54
C GLU A 556 -26.23 -62.27 14.30
N ALA A 557 -24.94 -62.42 14.65
CA ALA A 557 -23.93 -63.42 14.23
C ALA A 557 -22.64 -62.76 13.69
N GLY A 558 -21.41 -63.08 14.12
CA GLY A 558 -20.87 -64.17 14.94
C GLY A 558 -19.58 -64.71 14.30
N ALA A 559 -18.45 -64.65 15.03
CA ALA A 559 -17.22 -65.47 14.88
C ALA A 559 -16.40 -65.33 13.56
N SER A 560 -15.08 -65.60 13.47
CA SER A 560 -14.00 -66.00 14.38
C SER A 560 -12.63 -65.78 13.70
N ALA A 561 -11.59 -65.74 14.54
CA ALA A 561 -10.16 -65.98 14.32
C ALA A 561 -9.75 -66.85 13.10
N ASP A 562 -8.63 -66.47 12.46
CA ASP A 562 -7.41 -67.29 12.47
C ASP A 562 -6.18 -66.54 11.92
N ALA A 563 -5.00 -66.95 12.41
CA ALA A 563 -3.73 -66.26 12.31
C ALA A 563 -2.75 -66.87 11.28
N ALA A 564 -1.84 -66.00 10.84
CA ALA A 564 -0.44 -66.25 10.43
C ALA A 564 -0.15 -67.01 9.12
N SER A 565 0.58 -66.35 8.20
CA SER A 565 1.91 -66.79 7.71
C SER A 565 2.44 -65.93 6.54
N CYS A 566 3.63 -65.39 6.74
CA CYS A 566 4.72 -65.15 5.78
C CYS A 566 4.68 -64.03 4.71
N CYS A 567 5.59 -63.07 4.97
CA CYS A 567 6.63 -62.56 4.06
C CYS A 567 6.37 -61.31 3.21
N ALA A 568 7.00 -60.23 3.71
CA ALA A 568 7.97 -59.38 3.04
C ALA A 568 7.48 -58.24 2.12
N GLY A 569 7.80 -57.03 2.57
CA GLY A 569 8.16 -55.89 1.72
C GLY A 569 7.01 -54.99 1.30
N LEU A 570 6.87 -53.86 1.98
CA LEU A 570 6.57 -52.53 1.41
C LEU A 570 6.54 -51.52 2.57
N GLY A 571 7.60 -50.71 2.66
CA GLY A 571 7.74 -49.65 3.63
C GLY A 571 6.79 -48.47 3.36
N ASP A 572 6.38 -47.85 4.46
CA ASP A 572 5.80 -46.51 4.65
C ASP A 572 4.64 -46.07 3.75
N ARG A 573 3.42 -46.43 4.18
CA ARG A 573 2.24 -45.61 3.91
C ARG A 573 2.24 -44.40 4.85
N PRO A 574 2.03 -43.16 4.36
CA PRO A 574 1.89 -42.00 5.23
C PRO A 574 0.63 -42.16 6.10
N ILE A 575 0.82 -42.08 7.42
CA ILE A 575 -0.25 -41.99 8.41
C ILE A 575 -1.13 -40.78 8.06
N PRO A 576 -2.47 -40.91 7.96
CA PRO A 576 -3.32 -39.76 7.72
C PRO A 576 -3.14 -38.74 8.85
N PRO A 577 -2.95 -37.45 8.54
CA PRO A 577 -2.71 -36.46 9.57
C PRO A 577 -3.93 -36.35 10.48
N SER A 578 -3.71 -36.20 11.79
CA SER A 578 -4.78 -36.02 12.76
C SER A 578 -5.72 -34.85 12.37
N PRO A 579 -7.01 -34.88 12.73
CA PRO A 579 -8.00 -33.83 12.39
C PRO A 579 -7.55 -32.39 12.70
N SER A 580 -6.67 -32.22 13.68
CA SER A 580 -6.11 -30.93 14.09
C SER A 580 -5.16 -30.27 13.07
N ARG A 581 -4.54 -31.04 12.16
CA ARG A 581 -3.69 -30.51 11.07
C ARG A 581 -4.50 -30.13 9.83
N LEU A 582 -5.64 -30.79 9.60
CA LEU A 582 -6.58 -30.41 8.55
C LEU A 582 -7.21 -29.06 8.90
N GLN A 583 -7.73 -28.84 10.10
CA GLN A 583 -8.32 -27.54 10.47
C GLN A 583 -7.36 -26.34 10.36
N ARG A 584 -6.05 -26.51 10.60
CA ARG A 584 -5.04 -25.44 10.47
C ARG A 584 -4.75 -25.01 9.01
N ARG A 585 -5.03 -25.85 8.01
CA ARG A 585 -4.82 -25.53 6.58
C ARG A 585 -5.99 -24.73 5.95
N TRP A 586 -7.11 -24.60 6.67
CA TRP A 586 -8.37 -24.06 6.15
C TRP A 586 -8.65 -22.65 6.68
N SER A 587 -8.15 -22.34 7.88
CA SER A 587 -7.99 -20.96 8.37
C SER A 587 -7.18 -20.09 7.40
N ASP A 588 -6.36 -20.68 6.53
CA ASP A 588 -5.51 -19.95 5.60
C ASP A 588 -6.26 -19.26 4.47
N SER A 589 -7.37 -19.80 3.91
CA SER A 589 -8.13 -19.09 2.85
C SER A 589 -8.92 -17.90 3.39
N LEU A 590 -9.54 -18.06 4.56
CA LEU A 590 -10.28 -16.99 5.21
C LEU A 590 -9.31 -15.90 5.71
N ALA A 591 -8.22 -16.30 6.38
CA ALA A 591 -7.19 -15.37 6.82
C ALA A 591 -6.42 -14.76 5.63
N TYR A 592 -6.23 -15.50 4.53
CA TYR A 592 -5.69 -14.96 3.28
C TYR A 592 -6.61 -13.87 2.74
N MET A 593 -7.93 -14.11 2.65
CA MET A 593 -8.88 -13.08 2.23
C MET A 593 -8.93 -11.89 3.16
N GLU A 594 -9.00 -12.10 4.47
CA GLU A 594 -9.00 -11.01 5.45
C GLU A 594 -7.71 -10.20 5.35
N ARG A 595 -6.56 -10.84 5.12
CA ARG A 595 -5.28 -10.17 4.82
C ARG A 595 -5.27 -9.48 3.46
N ALA A 596 -5.74 -10.12 2.41
CA ALA A 596 -5.75 -9.57 1.05
C ALA A 596 -6.68 -8.36 0.96
N PHE A 597 -7.88 -8.42 1.55
CA PHE A 597 -8.83 -7.32 1.58
C PHE A 597 -8.54 -6.23 2.63
N SER A 598 -7.74 -6.53 3.67
CA SER A 598 -7.21 -5.50 4.58
C SER A 598 -5.96 -4.81 4.05
N ARG A 599 -5.24 -5.45 3.12
CA ARG A 599 -4.06 -4.90 2.41
C ARG A 599 -4.42 -4.12 1.15
N SER A 600 -5.57 -4.42 0.56
CA SER A 600 -6.09 -3.76 -0.64
C SER A 600 -6.52 -2.33 -0.29
N GLN A 601 -5.64 -1.36 -0.57
CA GLN A 601 -5.95 0.06 -0.65
C GLN A 601 -6.27 0.41 -2.10
N PRO A 602 -7.32 1.18 -2.41
CA PRO A 602 -7.59 1.59 -3.78
C PRO A 602 -6.34 2.22 -4.40
N LEU A 603 -5.79 1.57 -5.43
CA LEU A 603 -4.77 2.11 -6.32
C LEU A 603 -5.29 3.42 -6.94
N TRP A 604 -5.01 4.55 -6.31
CA TRP A 604 -5.02 5.83 -6.99
C TRP A 604 -3.67 5.99 -7.70
N PRO A 605 -3.60 6.39 -8.98
CA PRO A 605 -2.33 6.74 -9.59
C PRO A 605 -1.73 7.95 -8.84
N THR A 606 -0.65 7.73 -8.11
CA THR A 606 0.15 8.76 -7.44
C THR A 606 1.05 9.54 -8.42
N GLY A 607 0.55 9.86 -9.62
CA GLY A 607 1.39 10.42 -10.67
C GLY A 607 0.64 10.72 -11.97
N ALA A 608 -0.38 11.55 -11.89
CA ALA A 608 -0.81 12.39 -13.00
C ALA A 608 -1.60 13.55 -12.39
N GLU A 609 -1.10 14.76 -12.56
CA GLU A 609 -1.96 15.94 -12.53
C GLU A 609 -3.04 15.75 -13.58
N GLN A 610 -4.20 15.22 -13.20
CA GLN A 610 -5.43 15.53 -13.90
C GLN A 610 -6.44 16.00 -12.86
N PRO A 611 -6.85 17.27 -12.90
CA PRO A 611 -7.84 17.79 -11.97
C PRO A 611 -9.13 16.96 -12.10
N LEU A 612 -9.68 16.54 -10.97
CA LEU A 612 -11.07 16.10 -10.92
C LEU A 612 -11.93 17.26 -11.46
N PRO A 613 -12.77 17.03 -12.48
CA PRO A 613 -13.59 18.11 -13.02
C PRO A 613 -14.51 18.66 -11.94
N ALA A 614 -14.65 19.99 -11.93
CA ALA A 614 -15.58 20.69 -11.08
C ALA A 614 -16.98 20.06 -11.17
N VAL A 615 -17.61 19.90 -10.01
CA VAL A 615 -19.00 19.48 -9.88
C VAL A 615 -19.88 20.46 -10.67
N GLY A 616 -20.29 20.06 -11.88
CA GLY A 616 -21.13 20.90 -12.76
C GLY A 616 -20.96 20.72 -14.28
N SER A 617 -19.92 20.03 -14.79
CA SER A 617 -19.77 19.81 -16.25
C SER A 617 -20.56 18.58 -16.73
N ARG A 618 -21.13 18.63 -17.96
CA ARG A 618 -21.91 17.56 -18.62
C ARG A 618 -21.33 16.15 -18.40
N PRO A 619 -22.18 15.09 -18.34
CA PRO A 619 -21.70 13.71 -18.14
C PRO A 619 -20.72 13.33 -19.26
N ARG A 620 -19.50 12.95 -18.89
CA ARG A 620 -18.43 12.56 -19.83
C ARG A 620 -18.79 11.24 -20.51
N THR A 621 -18.65 11.19 -21.83
CA THR A 621 -18.77 9.96 -22.64
C THR A 621 -17.54 9.06 -22.43
N ILE A 622 -17.74 7.75 -22.53
CA ILE A 622 -16.78 6.70 -22.16
C ILE A 622 -16.53 5.82 -23.37
N VAL A 623 -15.26 5.61 -23.72
CA VAL A 623 -14.85 4.52 -24.61
C VAL A 623 -14.14 3.47 -23.76
N SER A 624 -14.57 2.21 -23.85
CA SER A 624 -13.92 1.09 -23.18
C SER A 624 -13.16 0.25 -24.20
N MET A 625 -11.83 0.23 -24.12
CA MET A 625 -10.98 -0.51 -25.06
C MET A 625 -10.76 -1.97 -24.66
N LEU A 626 -11.47 -2.46 -23.64
CA LEU A 626 -11.27 -3.79 -23.05
C LEU A 626 -12.57 -4.39 -22.49
N PRO A 627 -12.74 -5.73 -22.54
CA PRO A 627 -13.93 -6.41 -22.00
C PRO A 627 -14.20 -6.11 -20.52
N SER A 628 -13.18 -6.22 -19.66
CA SER A 628 -13.31 -6.00 -18.21
C SER A 628 -13.80 -4.58 -17.87
N GLY A 629 -13.28 -3.57 -18.56
CA GLY A 629 -13.73 -2.18 -18.42
C GLY A 629 -15.20 -2.02 -18.78
N THR A 630 -15.66 -2.69 -19.84
CA THR A 630 -17.07 -2.67 -20.25
C THR A 630 -17.95 -3.34 -19.21
N GLU A 631 -17.56 -4.53 -18.71
CA GLU A 631 -18.29 -5.22 -17.63
C GLU A 631 -18.40 -4.36 -16.37
N ILE A 632 -17.34 -3.63 -16.00
CA ILE A 632 -17.33 -2.70 -14.87
C ILE A 632 -18.34 -1.56 -15.10
N ILE A 633 -18.35 -0.95 -16.29
CA ILE A 633 -19.29 0.14 -16.63
C ILE A 633 -20.74 -0.32 -16.50
N PHE A 634 -21.07 -1.51 -17.00
CA PHE A 634 -22.41 -2.07 -16.86
C PHE A 634 -22.76 -2.40 -15.40
N ALA A 635 -21.82 -2.99 -14.64
CA ALA A 635 -22.05 -3.29 -13.22
C ALA A 635 -22.27 -2.02 -12.38
N LEU A 636 -21.63 -0.91 -12.75
CA LEU A 636 -21.84 0.42 -12.17
C LEU A 636 -23.06 1.16 -12.74
N GLN A 637 -23.81 0.54 -13.66
CA GLN A 637 -24.98 1.13 -14.30
C GLN A 637 -24.68 2.43 -15.08
N LEU A 638 -23.49 2.54 -15.68
CA LEU A 638 -22.99 3.71 -16.40
C LEU A 638 -23.01 3.54 -17.93
N GLN A 639 -23.70 2.51 -18.44
CA GLN A 639 -23.75 2.17 -19.86
C GLN A 639 -24.40 3.26 -20.73
N ASP A 640 -25.19 4.15 -20.15
CA ASP A 640 -25.75 5.33 -20.82
C ASP A 640 -24.68 6.32 -21.30
N ARG A 641 -23.47 6.25 -20.73
CA ARG A 641 -22.32 7.09 -21.09
C ARG A 641 -21.35 6.40 -22.04
N LEU A 642 -21.53 5.11 -22.31
CA LEU A 642 -20.65 4.32 -23.18
C LEU A 642 -20.92 4.69 -24.65
N VAL A 643 -19.87 5.01 -25.41
CA VAL A 643 -19.98 5.42 -26.83
C VAL A 643 -19.11 4.57 -27.77
N GLY A 644 -18.28 3.70 -27.21
CA GLY A 644 -17.49 2.75 -27.97
C GLY A 644 -16.91 1.64 -27.10
N VAL A 645 -16.79 0.44 -27.69
CA VAL A 645 -16.29 -0.78 -27.03
C VAL A 645 -15.24 -1.48 -27.89
N SER A 646 -14.51 -2.46 -27.33
CA SER A 646 -13.73 -3.41 -28.13
C SER A 646 -14.64 -4.46 -28.78
N ASP A 647 -14.22 -5.02 -29.92
CA ASP A 647 -14.83 -6.20 -30.54
C ASP A 647 -14.80 -7.47 -29.67
N LEU A 648 -14.04 -7.45 -28.58
CA LEU A 648 -14.00 -8.51 -27.56
C LEU A 648 -15.05 -8.32 -26.46
N CYS A 649 -15.78 -7.20 -26.44
CA CYS A 649 -16.79 -6.92 -25.42
C CYS A 649 -18.10 -7.66 -25.72
N ASP A 650 -18.28 -8.82 -25.09
CA ASP A 650 -19.42 -9.73 -25.29
C ASP A 650 -20.39 -9.81 -24.08
N PHE A 651 -20.08 -9.12 -22.98
CA PHE A 651 -20.86 -9.17 -21.75
C PHE A 651 -21.06 -7.78 -21.10
N PRO A 652 -22.28 -7.48 -20.61
CA PRO A 652 -23.50 -8.25 -20.85
C PRO A 652 -23.86 -8.23 -22.35
N PRO A 653 -24.78 -9.08 -22.85
CA PRO A 653 -25.03 -9.22 -24.30
C PRO A 653 -25.32 -7.90 -25.01
N GLU A 654 -25.85 -6.91 -24.30
CA GLU A 654 -26.12 -5.55 -24.77
C GLU A 654 -24.85 -4.78 -25.15
N ALA A 655 -23.67 -5.14 -24.63
CA ALA A 655 -22.40 -4.53 -24.98
C ALA A 655 -22.09 -4.64 -26.48
N ALA A 656 -22.57 -5.69 -27.15
CA ALA A 656 -22.42 -5.91 -28.59
C ALA A 656 -23.17 -4.87 -29.45
N ASN A 657 -24.07 -4.08 -28.86
CA ASN A 657 -24.84 -3.06 -29.58
C ASN A 657 -24.08 -1.72 -29.71
N TYR A 658 -22.96 -1.55 -29.01
CA TYR A 658 -22.18 -0.31 -29.05
C TYR A 658 -21.22 -0.28 -30.25
N PRO A 659 -20.89 0.91 -30.78
CA PRO A 659 -19.88 1.04 -31.83
C PRO A 659 -18.53 0.42 -31.41
N ILE A 660 -17.87 -0.24 -32.36
CA ILE A 660 -16.56 -0.85 -32.11
C ILE A 660 -15.46 0.20 -32.26
N ALA A 661 -14.88 0.62 -31.14
CA ALA A 661 -13.76 1.55 -31.05
C ALA A 661 -12.40 0.87 -31.25
N VAL A 662 -12.30 -0.41 -30.89
CA VAL A 662 -11.05 -1.18 -30.96
C VAL A 662 -11.35 -2.54 -31.58
N ARG A 663 -10.59 -2.91 -32.61
CA ARG A 663 -10.64 -4.22 -33.24
C ARG A 663 -9.34 -4.98 -33.04
N SER A 664 -9.41 -6.26 -32.74
CA SER A 664 -8.24 -7.13 -32.80
C SER A 664 -7.82 -7.34 -34.25
N ARG A 665 -6.52 -7.17 -34.55
CA ARG A 665 -5.92 -7.58 -35.83
C ARG A 665 -5.66 -9.09 -35.90
N VAL A 666 -5.81 -9.77 -34.78
CA VAL A 666 -5.69 -11.23 -34.67
C VAL A 666 -7.07 -11.81 -34.38
N ASP A 667 -7.64 -12.46 -35.40
CA ASP A 667 -8.94 -13.13 -35.29
C ASP A 667 -8.75 -14.49 -34.60
N ALA A 668 -8.64 -14.42 -33.27
CA ALA A 668 -8.45 -15.60 -32.44
C ALA A 668 -9.57 -16.62 -32.62
N ALA A 669 -10.77 -16.24 -33.06
CA ALA A 669 -11.87 -17.17 -33.33
C ALA A 669 -11.60 -18.08 -34.54
N LYS A 670 -10.76 -17.64 -35.49
CA LYS A 670 -10.45 -18.39 -36.73
C LYS A 670 -9.07 -19.03 -36.76
N MET A 671 -8.14 -18.62 -35.90
CA MET A 671 -6.73 -19.08 -35.88
C MET A 671 -6.43 -20.02 -34.71
N SER A 672 -5.77 -21.16 -34.94
CA SER A 672 -5.32 -22.07 -33.85
C SER A 672 -4.46 -21.35 -32.81
N ALA A 673 -4.32 -21.89 -31.59
CA ALA A 673 -3.51 -21.24 -30.55
C ALA A 673 -2.06 -20.96 -31.00
N ARG A 674 -1.51 -21.85 -31.82
CA ARG A 674 -0.19 -21.67 -32.43
C ARG A 674 -0.17 -20.50 -33.42
N GLU A 675 -1.13 -20.42 -34.33
CA GLU A 675 -1.22 -19.33 -35.31
C GLU A 675 -1.47 -17.99 -34.63
N VAL A 676 -2.29 -17.94 -33.57
CA VAL A 676 -2.47 -16.74 -32.73
C VAL A 676 -1.13 -16.33 -32.12
N THR A 677 -0.40 -17.27 -31.51
CA THR A 677 0.90 -17.00 -30.88
C THR A 677 1.93 -16.50 -31.88
N GLU A 678 2.03 -17.15 -33.05
CA GLU A 678 2.94 -16.76 -34.13
C GLU A 678 2.57 -15.37 -34.68
N ARG A 679 1.29 -15.11 -34.93
CA ARG A 679 0.84 -13.80 -35.45
C ARG A 679 1.06 -12.65 -34.45
N MET A 680 0.80 -12.90 -33.17
CA MET A 680 1.07 -11.92 -32.12
C MET A 680 2.56 -11.63 -32.00
N LYS A 681 3.41 -12.65 -32.13
CA LYS A 681 4.87 -12.49 -32.16
C LYS A 681 5.33 -11.67 -33.36
N GLU A 682 4.81 -11.95 -34.56
CA GLU A 682 5.13 -11.18 -35.77
C GLU A 682 4.81 -9.69 -35.63
N LEU A 683 3.61 -9.36 -35.13
CA LEU A 683 3.18 -7.97 -34.93
C LEU A 683 4.11 -7.25 -33.94
N ARG A 684 4.50 -7.92 -32.86
CA ARG A 684 5.44 -7.36 -31.87
C ARG A 684 6.84 -7.16 -32.43
N GLU A 685 7.36 -8.11 -33.19
CA GLU A 685 8.68 -7.99 -33.85
C GLU A 685 8.70 -6.85 -34.87
N ALA A 686 7.55 -6.57 -35.51
CA ALA A 686 7.37 -5.43 -36.41
C ALA A 686 7.13 -4.09 -35.68
N GLY A 687 6.96 -4.09 -34.36
CA GLY A 687 6.57 -2.90 -33.59
C GLY A 687 5.15 -2.42 -33.89
N GLU A 688 4.29 -3.28 -34.42
CA GLU A 688 2.90 -3.00 -34.72
C GLU A 688 1.98 -3.41 -33.56
N SER A 689 0.98 -2.57 -33.28
CA SER A 689 -0.07 -2.92 -32.32
C SER A 689 -0.91 -4.10 -32.84
N PRO A 690 -1.24 -5.09 -32.00
CA PRO A 690 -2.21 -6.12 -32.33
C PRO A 690 -3.65 -5.60 -32.39
N PHE A 691 -3.87 -4.33 -32.08
CA PHE A 691 -5.18 -3.70 -32.13
C PHE A 691 -5.23 -2.58 -33.18
N GLN A 692 -6.43 -2.37 -33.72
CA GLN A 692 -6.75 -1.26 -34.60
C GLN A 692 -7.78 -0.38 -33.91
N ILE A 693 -7.44 0.88 -33.68
CA ILE A 693 -8.33 1.86 -33.06
C ILE A 693 -9.05 2.65 -34.15
N ASP A 694 -10.36 2.81 -34.00
CA ASP A 694 -11.20 3.65 -34.87
C ASP A 694 -11.05 5.14 -34.46
N GLU A 695 -10.04 5.80 -35.01
CA GLU A 695 -9.79 7.23 -34.77
C GLU A 695 -10.96 8.11 -35.22
N ALA A 696 -11.74 7.70 -36.22
CA ALA A 696 -12.89 8.47 -36.70
C ALA A 696 -14.03 8.44 -35.68
N LEU A 697 -14.25 7.30 -35.02
CA LEU A 697 -15.14 7.19 -33.86
C LEU A 697 -14.64 8.08 -32.71
N LEU A 698 -13.35 7.99 -32.33
CA LEU A 698 -12.80 8.80 -31.23
C LEU A 698 -12.89 10.32 -31.50
N ARG A 699 -12.76 10.72 -32.76
CA ARG A 699 -12.94 12.11 -33.20
C ARG A 699 -14.41 12.55 -33.15
N ARG A 700 -15.34 11.68 -33.53
CA ARG A 700 -16.78 11.96 -33.56
C ARG A 700 -17.40 12.00 -32.16
N GLU A 701 -17.13 10.99 -31.34
CA GLU A 701 -17.78 10.81 -30.03
C GLU A 701 -17.11 11.62 -28.91
N THR A 702 -15.90 12.12 -29.16
CA THR A 702 -15.13 12.98 -28.25
C THR A 702 -15.09 12.45 -26.80
N PRO A 703 -14.61 11.20 -26.56
CA PRO A 703 -14.68 10.59 -25.23
C PRO A 703 -14.00 11.45 -24.18
N GLY A 704 -14.68 11.66 -23.05
CA GLY A 704 -14.08 12.28 -21.87
C GLY A 704 -13.29 11.27 -21.04
N ILE A 705 -13.55 9.96 -21.21
CA ILE A 705 -12.86 8.87 -20.51
C ILE A 705 -12.53 7.75 -21.52
N ILE A 706 -11.32 7.23 -21.46
CA ILE A 706 -10.91 6.00 -22.15
C ILE A 706 -10.47 4.98 -21.10
N LEU A 707 -11.06 3.80 -21.08
CA LEU A 707 -10.61 2.68 -20.24
C LEU A 707 -9.72 1.74 -21.05
N THR A 708 -8.57 1.36 -20.50
CA THR A 708 -7.57 0.44 -21.10
C THR A 708 -6.84 -0.35 -20.00
N GLN A 709 -5.91 -1.24 -20.35
CA GLN A 709 -5.09 -2.02 -19.41
C GLN A 709 -3.67 -2.24 -19.95
N ASP A 710 -2.68 -2.37 -19.07
CA ASP A 710 -1.31 -2.81 -19.44
C ASP A 710 -0.98 -4.17 -18.82
N THR A 711 -2.01 -5.00 -18.57
CA THR A 711 -1.82 -6.29 -17.88
C THR A 711 -1.47 -7.41 -18.85
N CYS A 712 -2.01 -7.35 -20.07
CA CYS A 712 -1.84 -8.39 -21.07
C CYS A 712 -1.98 -7.82 -22.48
N ASP A 713 -0.88 -7.81 -23.24
CA ASP A 713 -0.80 -7.34 -24.63
C ASP A 713 -1.40 -8.35 -25.64
N ILE A 714 -2.22 -9.30 -25.16
CA ILE A 714 -3.01 -10.22 -25.98
C ILE A 714 -4.50 -9.92 -25.88
N CYS A 715 -4.97 -9.55 -24.69
CA CYS A 715 -6.39 -9.55 -24.38
C CYS A 715 -7.07 -8.19 -24.52
N ALA A 716 -6.31 -7.09 -24.65
CA ALA A 716 -6.85 -5.77 -24.95
C ALA A 716 -5.77 -4.80 -25.45
N ALA A 717 -6.20 -3.71 -26.11
CA ALA A 717 -5.34 -2.59 -26.46
C ALA A 717 -4.80 -1.92 -25.20
N ASP A 718 -3.52 -1.56 -25.23
CA ASP A 718 -2.80 -1.02 -24.09
C ASP A 718 -2.87 0.51 -24.01
N SER A 719 -2.24 1.08 -22.97
CA SER A 719 -2.22 2.53 -22.80
C SER A 719 -1.41 3.26 -23.88
N HIS A 720 -0.43 2.60 -24.50
CA HIS A 720 0.35 3.17 -25.60
C HIS A 720 -0.54 3.35 -26.84
N ASP A 721 -1.32 2.32 -27.18
CA ASP A 721 -2.31 2.36 -28.26
C ASP A 721 -3.30 3.51 -28.06
N ALA A 722 -3.85 3.64 -26.85
CA ALA A 722 -4.79 4.69 -26.51
C ALA A 722 -4.19 6.10 -26.67
N VAL A 723 -2.94 6.30 -26.20
CA VAL A 723 -2.25 7.60 -26.29
C VAL A 723 -1.92 7.96 -27.74
N LEU A 724 -1.45 7.00 -28.54
CA LEU A 724 -1.17 7.23 -29.96
C LEU A 724 -2.43 7.64 -30.72
N ALA A 725 -3.52 6.89 -30.56
CA ALA A 725 -4.79 7.21 -31.22
C ALA A 725 -5.37 8.56 -30.77
N MET A 726 -5.18 8.95 -29.51
CA MET A 726 -5.62 10.27 -29.04
C MET A 726 -4.75 11.41 -29.59
N SER A 727 -3.46 11.16 -29.83
CA SER A 727 -2.54 12.13 -30.40
C SER A 727 -2.84 12.40 -31.89
N SER A 728 -3.26 11.39 -32.66
CA SER A 728 -3.66 11.55 -34.08
C SER A 728 -5.03 12.21 -34.25
N VAL A 729 -5.89 12.18 -33.22
CA VAL A 729 -7.24 12.73 -33.26
C VAL A 729 -7.28 14.27 -33.19
N GLY A 730 -6.20 14.97 -32.80
CA GLY A 730 -6.02 16.43 -32.89
C GLY A 730 -7.14 17.28 -32.25
N ARG A 731 -6.89 17.93 -31.10
CA ARG A 731 -7.93 18.66 -30.36
C ARG A 731 -7.44 20.04 -29.89
N ASP A 732 -7.87 21.09 -30.58
CA ASP A 732 -7.58 22.48 -30.16
C ASP A 732 -8.61 23.05 -29.15
N ASP A 733 -9.84 22.51 -29.09
CA ASP A 733 -10.96 23.14 -28.33
C ASP A 733 -11.82 22.20 -27.43
N SER A 734 -11.42 20.94 -27.20
CA SER A 734 -12.19 19.98 -26.39
C SER A 734 -11.62 19.78 -24.97
N PRO A 735 -12.44 19.47 -23.94
CA PRO A 735 -11.93 19.14 -22.62
C PRO A 735 -11.00 17.93 -22.66
N PRO A 736 -9.99 17.85 -21.76
CA PRO A 736 -9.01 16.78 -21.77
C PRO A 736 -9.67 15.42 -21.55
N THR A 737 -9.31 14.45 -22.40
CA THR A 737 -9.69 13.04 -22.23
C THR A 737 -8.85 12.43 -21.12
N THR A 738 -9.52 11.75 -20.18
CA THR A 738 -8.84 11.00 -19.12
C THR A 738 -8.68 9.54 -19.54
N THR A 739 -7.44 9.09 -19.73
CA THR A 739 -7.14 7.67 -19.98
C THR A 739 -6.90 6.95 -18.66
N VAL A 740 -7.73 5.96 -18.36
CA VAL A 740 -7.67 5.14 -17.15
C VAL A 740 -7.10 3.78 -17.50
N VAL A 741 -5.94 3.46 -16.93
CA VAL A 741 -5.26 2.20 -17.17
C VAL A 741 -5.44 1.26 -15.98
N LEU A 742 -6.11 0.14 -16.20
CA LEU A 742 -6.38 -0.88 -15.19
C LEU A 742 -5.21 -1.88 -15.15
N ARG A 743 -4.59 -2.06 -13.97
CA ARG A 743 -3.44 -2.96 -13.78
C ARG A 743 -3.56 -3.86 -12.54
N PRO A 744 -4.68 -4.60 -12.37
CA PRO A 744 -4.84 -5.44 -11.18
C PRO A 744 -3.93 -6.66 -11.26
N ARG A 745 -3.27 -7.00 -10.15
CA ARG A 745 -2.45 -8.21 -10.00
C ARG A 745 -3.07 -9.25 -9.09
N THR A 746 -4.07 -8.90 -8.30
CA THR A 746 -4.73 -9.79 -7.35
C THR A 746 -6.25 -9.67 -7.46
N VAL A 747 -7.00 -10.66 -6.96
CA VAL A 747 -8.49 -10.57 -6.91
C VAL A 747 -8.92 -9.33 -6.10
N ALA A 748 -8.16 -8.97 -5.07
CA ALA A 748 -8.45 -7.78 -4.27
C ALA A 748 -8.28 -6.50 -5.09
N GLU A 749 -7.20 -6.38 -5.87
CA GLU A 749 -6.98 -5.26 -6.80
C GLU A 749 -8.01 -5.23 -7.94
N VAL A 750 -8.53 -6.38 -8.40
CA VAL A 750 -9.65 -6.41 -9.37
C VAL A 750 -10.90 -5.73 -8.78
N LEU A 751 -11.18 -5.88 -7.49
CA LEU A 751 -12.30 -5.17 -6.87
C LEU A 751 -12.01 -3.68 -6.67
N GLU A 752 -10.75 -3.28 -6.58
CA GLU A 752 -10.35 -1.88 -6.51
C GLU A 752 -10.48 -1.17 -7.84
N THR A 753 -10.18 -1.82 -8.96
CA THR A 753 -10.36 -1.22 -10.29
C THR A 753 -11.82 -0.84 -10.54
N ILE A 754 -12.79 -1.60 -10.00
CA ILE A 754 -14.22 -1.21 -9.99
C ILE A 754 -14.42 0.15 -9.31
N THR A 755 -13.77 0.35 -8.16
CA THR A 755 -13.84 1.61 -7.40
C THR A 755 -13.14 2.74 -8.15
N GLN A 756 -11.97 2.47 -8.74
CA GLN A 756 -11.20 3.41 -9.56
C GLN A 756 -12.04 3.92 -10.74
N VAL A 757 -12.64 3.01 -11.51
CA VAL A 757 -13.50 3.35 -12.64
C VAL A 757 -14.69 4.18 -12.18
N ALA A 758 -15.37 3.78 -11.11
CA ALA A 758 -16.50 4.54 -10.56
C ALA A 758 -16.12 5.97 -10.16
N CYS A 759 -14.96 6.16 -9.53
CA CYS A 759 -14.47 7.49 -9.14
C CYS A 759 -14.18 8.37 -10.35
N VAL A 760 -13.47 7.85 -11.35
CA VAL A 760 -13.17 8.61 -12.58
C VAL A 760 -14.45 8.95 -13.36
N CYS A 761 -15.44 8.07 -13.32
CA CYS A 761 -16.75 8.32 -13.90
C CYS A 761 -17.65 9.24 -13.04
N GLY A 762 -17.21 9.67 -11.86
CA GLY A 762 -17.98 10.53 -10.96
C GLY A 762 -19.21 9.84 -10.35
N ALA A 763 -19.13 8.54 -10.09
CA ALA A 763 -20.18 7.73 -9.47
C ALA A 763 -19.66 6.78 -8.36
N PRO A 764 -18.80 7.24 -7.42
CA PRO A 764 -18.21 6.40 -6.37
C PRO A 764 -19.26 5.71 -5.48
N GLU A 765 -20.43 6.33 -5.30
CA GLU A 765 -21.55 5.78 -4.53
C GLU A 765 -22.08 4.46 -5.10
N ARG A 766 -21.89 4.21 -6.40
CA ARG A 766 -22.31 2.97 -7.06
C ARG A 766 -21.34 1.82 -6.87
N ALA A 767 -20.05 2.11 -6.65
CA ALA A 767 -19.04 1.08 -6.42
C ALA A 767 -19.18 0.42 -5.05
N ILE A 768 -19.53 1.19 -4.01
CA ILE A 768 -19.62 0.69 -2.63
C ILE A 768 -20.53 -0.55 -2.51
N PRO A 769 -21.83 -0.51 -2.88
CA PRO A 769 -22.70 -1.68 -2.75
C PRO A 769 -22.29 -2.83 -3.67
N LEU A 770 -21.77 -2.54 -4.87
CA LEU A 770 -21.29 -3.54 -5.81
C LEU A 770 -20.09 -4.31 -5.25
N VAL A 771 -19.04 -3.59 -4.81
CA VAL A 771 -17.83 -4.19 -4.26
C VAL A 771 -18.11 -4.92 -2.94
N ASP A 772 -18.95 -4.37 -2.07
CA ASP A 772 -19.33 -5.04 -0.82
C ASP A 772 -20.11 -6.35 -1.10
N SER A 773 -20.98 -6.36 -2.10
CA SER A 773 -21.66 -7.58 -2.57
C SER A 773 -20.68 -8.64 -3.10
N LEU A 774 -19.75 -8.24 -3.99
CA LEU A 774 -18.73 -9.13 -4.54
C LEU A 774 -17.81 -9.70 -3.45
N ARG A 775 -17.38 -8.88 -2.49
CA ARG A 775 -16.62 -9.33 -1.30
C ARG A 775 -17.43 -10.29 -0.44
N GLY A 776 -18.72 -10.01 -0.23
CA GLY A 776 -19.64 -10.87 0.51
C GLY A 776 -19.75 -12.27 -0.11
N ARG A 777 -19.84 -12.35 -1.44
CA ARG A 777 -19.85 -13.60 -2.20
C ARG A 777 -18.54 -14.37 -2.05
N LEU A 778 -17.39 -13.72 -2.19
CA LEU A 778 -16.07 -14.34 -1.96
C LEU A 778 -15.92 -14.87 -0.53
N ARG A 779 -16.38 -14.10 0.48
CA ARG A 779 -16.48 -14.54 1.90
C ARG A 779 -17.34 -15.78 2.06
N ALA A 780 -18.49 -15.84 1.40
CA ALA A 780 -19.36 -17.01 1.45
C ALA A 780 -18.69 -18.25 0.85
N VAL A 781 -18.00 -18.12 -0.29
CA VAL A 781 -17.23 -19.21 -0.90
C VAL A 781 -16.14 -19.70 0.05
N ALA A 782 -15.29 -18.78 0.54
CA ALA A 782 -14.20 -19.15 1.44
C ALA A 782 -14.71 -19.83 2.72
N ALA A 783 -15.83 -19.36 3.28
CA ALA A 783 -16.44 -19.97 4.46
C ALA A 783 -17.00 -21.37 4.19
N LYS A 784 -17.56 -21.61 2.99
CA LYS A 784 -18.01 -22.94 2.55
C LYS A 784 -16.82 -23.87 2.37
N VAL A 785 -15.84 -23.48 1.55
CA VAL A 785 -14.59 -24.24 1.36
C VAL A 785 -13.68 -24.21 2.57
N ALA A 786 -14.02 -23.55 3.68
CA ALA A 786 -13.36 -23.68 4.99
C ALA A 786 -13.90 -24.89 5.79
N ARG A 787 -15.07 -25.40 5.41
CA ARG A 787 -15.81 -26.47 6.09
C ARG A 787 -15.89 -27.78 5.29
N SER A 788 -15.39 -27.80 4.06
CA SER A 788 -15.39 -29.03 3.25
C SER A 788 -14.59 -30.14 3.97
N PRO A 789 -15.02 -31.40 3.86
CA PRO A 789 -14.27 -32.53 4.40
C PRO A 789 -13.09 -32.95 3.50
N ARG A 790 -12.99 -32.45 2.26
CA ARG A 790 -11.97 -32.84 1.28
C ARG A 790 -10.69 -32.03 1.40
N PRO A 791 -9.49 -32.64 1.44
CA PRO A 791 -8.25 -31.87 1.43
C PRO A 791 -8.17 -30.96 0.19
N ARG A 792 -7.45 -29.83 0.32
CA ARG A 792 -7.21 -28.90 -0.79
C ARG A 792 -6.43 -29.63 -1.89
N PRO A 793 -6.99 -29.83 -3.09
CA PRO A 793 -6.29 -30.51 -4.17
C PRO A 793 -5.24 -29.60 -4.79
N ARG A 794 -4.12 -30.16 -5.26
CA ARG A 794 -3.15 -29.42 -6.07
C ARG A 794 -3.75 -29.09 -7.43
N VAL A 795 -3.89 -27.79 -7.71
CA VAL A 795 -4.52 -27.29 -8.94
C VAL A 795 -3.48 -26.66 -9.84
N VAL A 796 -3.47 -27.03 -11.12
CA VAL A 796 -2.76 -26.30 -12.17
C VAL A 796 -3.78 -25.80 -13.19
N SER A 797 -3.68 -24.55 -13.60
CA SER A 797 -4.51 -23.94 -14.64
C SER A 797 -3.66 -23.45 -15.80
N LEU A 798 -4.04 -23.84 -17.03
CA LEU A 798 -3.34 -23.49 -18.25
C LEU A 798 -4.16 -22.49 -19.08
N GLU A 799 -3.59 -21.31 -19.27
CA GLU A 799 -4.15 -20.21 -20.08
C GLU A 799 -3.62 -20.22 -21.52
N GLY A 800 -2.69 -21.13 -21.82
CA GLY A 800 -2.18 -21.42 -23.16
C GLY A 800 -1.76 -22.89 -23.22
N LEU A 801 -2.04 -23.55 -24.34
CA LEU A 801 -1.69 -24.97 -24.56
C LEU A 801 -0.47 -25.14 -25.47
N VAL A 802 -0.21 -24.19 -26.37
CA VAL A 802 0.92 -24.19 -27.29
C VAL A 802 1.49 -22.77 -27.41
N PRO A 803 2.55 -22.42 -26.65
CA PRO A 803 3.17 -23.20 -25.58
C PRO A 803 2.30 -23.30 -24.32
N LEU A 804 2.70 -24.12 -23.34
CA LEU A 804 2.03 -24.18 -22.03
C LEU A 804 2.24 -22.87 -21.27
N VAL A 805 1.15 -22.20 -20.92
CA VAL A 805 1.19 -20.91 -20.19
C VAL A 805 0.41 -21.02 -18.90
N LEU A 806 1.05 -20.70 -17.78
CA LEU A 806 0.38 -20.49 -16.51
C LEU A 806 -0.24 -19.10 -16.45
N GLY A 807 -1.49 -19.04 -16.02
CA GLY A 807 -2.19 -17.80 -15.74
C GLY A 807 -1.62 -17.11 -14.50
N GLY A 808 -1.04 -15.93 -14.67
CA GLY A 808 -0.55 -15.10 -13.56
C GLY A 808 -1.61 -14.19 -12.97
N PHE A 809 -1.15 -13.15 -12.30
CA PHE A 809 -1.91 -12.09 -11.66
C PHE A 809 -2.88 -12.67 -10.63
N TRP A 810 -4.18 -12.50 -10.85
CA TRP A 810 -5.24 -12.92 -9.93
C TRP A 810 -5.63 -14.40 -10.09
N ILE A 811 -5.07 -15.13 -11.05
CA ILE A 811 -5.41 -16.55 -11.27
C ILE A 811 -4.94 -17.45 -10.11
N PRO A 812 -3.71 -17.29 -9.57
CA PRO A 812 -3.31 -17.93 -8.31
C PRO A 812 -4.26 -17.64 -7.14
N ASP A 813 -4.79 -16.40 -7.07
CA ASP A 813 -5.78 -16.04 -6.06
C ASP A 813 -7.07 -16.83 -6.22
N ILE A 814 -7.62 -16.89 -7.43
CA ILE A 814 -8.85 -17.63 -7.70
C ILE A 814 -8.72 -19.08 -7.20
N LYS A 815 -7.60 -19.75 -7.51
CA LYS A 815 -7.33 -21.13 -7.07
C LYS A 815 -7.29 -21.25 -5.55
N ARG A 816 -6.63 -20.32 -4.85
CA ARG A 816 -6.59 -20.31 -3.37
C ARG A 816 -7.95 -20.02 -2.75
N LEU A 817 -8.70 -19.06 -3.30
CA LEU A 817 -10.03 -18.69 -2.82
C LEU A 817 -11.06 -19.81 -3.01
N ALA A 818 -10.93 -20.56 -4.10
CA ALA A 818 -11.74 -21.72 -4.40
C ALA A 818 -11.40 -22.96 -3.55
N GLY A 819 -10.42 -22.87 -2.64
CA GLY A 819 -10.01 -23.97 -1.78
C GLY A 819 -9.06 -24.98 -2.46
N GLY A 820 -8.41 -24.59 -3.56
CA GLY A 820 -7.30 -25.33 -4.16
C GLY A 820 -5.95 -25.02 -3.49
N ASP A 821 -4.97 -25.89 -3.72
CA ASP A 821 -3.56 -25.68 -3.39
C ASP A 821 -2.83 -25.29 -4.69
N GLU A 822 -2.36 -24.04 -4.75
CA GLU A 822 -1.59 -23.53 -5.89
C GLU A 822 -0.11 -23.81 -5.68
N VAL A 823 0.51 -24.54 -6.62
CA VAL A 823 1.83 -25.16 -6.44
C VAL A 823 2.93 -24.60 -7.35
N LEU A 824 2.59 -23.78 -8.34
CA LEU A 824 3.55 -23.28 -9.34
C LEU A 824 3.72 -21.76 -9.32
N GLN A 825 2.82 -21.02 -8.67
CA GLN A 825 2.83 -19.54 -8.62
C GLN A 825 2.34 -19.00 -7.27
N GLU A 826 2.78 -17.80 -6.92
CA GLU A 826 2.19 -16.99 -5.86
C GLU A 826 1.20 -15.95 -6.43
N PRO A 827 0.17 -15.54 -5.67
CA PRO A 827 -0.66 -14.38 -5.97
C PRO A 827 0.14 -13.16 -6.41
N GLY A 828 -0.25 -12.60 -7.55
CA GLY A 828 0.42 -11.45 -8.13
C GLY A 828 1.60 -11.78 -9.05
N ASP A 829 2.09 -13.02 -9.11
CA ASP A 829 3.12 -13.42 -10.09
C ASP A 829 2.63 -13.20 -11.53
N GLY A 830 3.52 -12.81 -12.45
CA GLY A 830 3.14 -12.64 -13.86
C GLY A 830 2.78 -13.96 -14.55
N ALA A 831 2.09 -13.87 -15.69
CA ALA A 831 1.90 -15.03 -16.57
C ALA A 831 3.27 -15.54 -17.05
N ARG A 832 3.45 -16.86 -17.12
CA ARG A 832 4.73 -17.45 -17.56
C ARG A 832 4.52 -18.70 -18.40
N VAL A 833 5.41 -18.86 -19.38
CA VAL A 833 5.54 -20.09 -20.15
C VAL A 833 6.24 -21.14 -19.27
N ILE A 834 5.73 -22.37 -19.27
CA ILE A 834 6.35 -23.51 -18.59
C ILE A 834 6.63 -24.62 -19.57
N ASP A 835 7.58 -25.49 -19.22
CA ASP A 835 7.78 -26.74 -19.94
C ASP A 835 6.87 -27.85 -19.39
N TRP A 836 6.82 -28.95 -20.13
CA TRP A 836 6.00 -30.11 -19.76
C TRP A 836 6.49 -30.83 -18.50
N ASP A 837 7.81 -30.88 -18.29
CA ASP A 837 8.39 -31.57 -17.14
C ASP A 837 8.08 -30.85 -15.82
N GLU A 838 8.01 -29.52 -15.85
CA GLU A 838 7.58 -28.69 -14.73
C GLU A 838 6.12 -28.96 -14.34
N LEU A 839 5.20 -28.99 -15.31
CA LEU A 839 3.79 -29.35 -15.06
C LEU A 839 3.68 -30.76 -14.46
N ARG A 840 4.44 -31.70 -15.01
CA ARG A 840 4.46 -33.09 -14.53
C ARG A 840 5.01 -33.19 -13.11
N ALA A 841 6.08 -32.45 -12.80
CA ALA A 841 6.67 -32.39 -11.46
C ALA A 841 5.70 -31.80 -10.42
N ALA A 842 4.89 -30.80 -10.81
CA ALA A 842 3.83 -30.26 -9.96
C ALA A 842 2.81 -31.32 -9.54
N SER A 843 2.64 -32.37 -10.37
CA SER A 843 1.76 -33.51 -10.15
C SER A 843 0.33 -33.06 -9.78
N PRO A 844 -0.36 -32.30 -10.66
CA PRO A 844 -1.69 -31.76 -10.38
C PRO A 844 -2.70 -32.88 -10.10
N GLU A 845 -3.50 -32.68 -9.06
CA GLU A 845 -4.68 -33.50 -8.75
C GLU A 845 -5.91 -33.02 -9.50
N VAL A 846 -5.94 -31.73 -9.86
CA VAL A 846 -6.94 -31.12 -10.75
C VAL A 846 -6.20 -30.28 -11.80
N LEU A 847 -6.56 -30.48 -13.07
CA LEU A 847 -6.01 -29.72 -14.19
C LEU A 847 -7.13 -28.91 -14.88
N ILE A 848 -6.99 -27.59 -14.90
CA ILE A 848 -7.91 -26.66 -15.56
C ILE A 848 -7.28 -26.18 -16.87
N LEU A 849 -8.01 -26.30 -17.97
CA LEU A 849 -7.64 -25.81 -19.30
C LEU A 849 -8.57 -24.64 -19.65
N SER A 850 -8.07 -23.42 -19.60
CA SER A 850 -8.84 -22.17 -19.79
C SER A 850 -8.13 -21.20 -20.73
N PRO A 851 -7.75 -21.60 -21.96
CA PRO A 851 -7.00 -20.73 -22.87
C PRO A 851 -7.69 -19.37 -23.13
N CYS A 852 -6.96 -18.27 -22.91
CA CYS A 852 -7.46 -16.87 -22.86
C CYS A 852 -8.13 -16.32 -24.14
N SER A 853 -8.21 -17.12 -25.21
CA SER A 853 -8.71 -16.70 -26.53
C SER A 853 -9.54 -17.79 -27.21
N MET A 854 -10.10 -18.72 -26.43
CA MET A 854 -10.69 -19.93 -26.98
C MET A 854 -11.82 -20.49 -26.10
N GLU A 855 -13.00 -20.61 -26.71
CA GLU A 855 -14.16 -21.24 -26.08
C GLU A 855 -13.93 -22.75 -25.85
N PRO A 856 -14.61 -23.37 -24.86
CA PRO A 856 -14.42 -24.78 -24.52
C PRO A 856 -14.55 -25.77 -25.68
N LYS A 857 -15.52 -25.57 -26.58
CA LYS A 857 -15.73 -26.43 -27.74
C LYS A 857 -14.55 -26.45 -28.70
N ARG A 858 -13.83 -25.33 -28.78
CA ARG A 858 -12.67 -25.18 -29.66
C ARG A 858 -11.41 -25.74 -29.02
N CYS A 859 -11.27 -25.58 -27.70
CA CYS A 859 -10.20 -26.20 -26.91
C CYS A 859 -10.19 -27.73 -27.07
N LEU A 860 -11.35 -28.37 -27.26
CA LEU A 860 -11.45 -29.79 -27.62
C LEU A 860 -10.62 -30.18 -28.87
N GLY A 861 -10.47 -29.28 -29.84
CA GLY A 861 -9.64 -29.55 -31.02
C GLY A 861 -8.15 -29.63 -30.70
N GLU A 862 -7.71 -29.03 -29.60
CA GLU A 862 -6.30 -28.90 -29.24
C GLU A 862 -5.87 -29.88 -28.14
N VAL A 863 -6.79 -30.33 -27.27
CA VAL A 863 -6.46 -31.27 -26.18
C VAL A 863 -5.90 -32.60 -26.66
N SER A 864 -6.15 -32.99 -27.92
CA SER A 864 -5.59 -34.22 -28.51
C SER A 864 -4.06 -34.27 -28.41
N GLN A 865 -3.39 -33.11 -28.50
CA GLN A 865 -1.93 -33.01 -28.45
C GLN A 865 -1.38 -33.31 -27.05
N LEU A 866 -2.17 -33.07 -26.00
CA LEU A 866 -1.77 -33.36 -24.62
C LEU A 866 -1.64 -34.86 -24.37
N ALA A 867 -2.46 -35.67 -25.05
CA ALA A 867 -2.45 -37.14 -24.92
C ALA A 867 -1.16 -37.80 -25.37
N ASP A 868 -0.41 -37.13 -26.26
CA ASP A 868 0.85 -37.61 -26.81
C ASP A 868 2.06 -37.20 -25.95
N LEU A 869 1.85 -36.34 -24.94
CA LEU A 869 2.93 -35.89 -24.06
C LEU A 869 3.39 -37.02 -23.11
N PRO A 870 4.71 -37.22 -22.93
CA PRO A 870 5.24 -38.29 -22.08
C PRO A 870 4.74 -38.21 -20.65
N GLY A 871 4.03 -39.25 -20.18
CA GLY A 871 3.52 -39.30 -18.81
C GLY A 871 2.18 -38.59 -18.58
N TRP A 872 1.52 -38.08 -19.64
CA TRP A 872 0.15 -37.54 -19.57
C TRP A 872 -0.81 -38.51 -18.87
N TRP A 873 -0.85 -39.76 -19.34
CA TRP A 873 -1.73 -40.82 -18.82
C TRP A 873 -1.41 -41.26 -17.39
N SER A 874 -0.31 -40.79 -16.81
CA SER A 874 0.09 -41.05 -15.42
C SER A 874 -0.10 -39.84 -14.50
N LEU A 875 -0.51 -38.69 -15.02
CA LEU A 875 -0.80 -37.52 -14.19
C LEU A 875 -1.96 -37.83 -13.23
N PRO A 876 -1.88 -37.42 -11.95
CA PRO A 876 -2.95 -37.70 -10.99
C PRO A 876 -4.32 -37.21 -11.47
N ALA A 877 -4.41 -35.97 -11.98
CA ALA A 877 -5.63 -35.41 -12.56
C ALA A 877 -6.20 -36.22 -13.73
N VAL A 878 -5.35 -36.80 -14.59
CA VAL A 878 -5.81 -37.61 -15.74
C VAL A 878 -6.31 -38.97 -15.27
N VAL A 879 -5.61 -39.60 -14.31
CA VAL A 879 -5.98 -40.90 -13.75
C VAL A 879 -7.32 -40.83 -13.01
N SER A 880 -7.58 -39.73 -12.30
CA SER A 880 -8.83 -39.48 -11.58
C SER A 880 -9.96 -38.91 -12.45
N GLY A 881 -9.67 -38.52 -13.69
CA GLY A 881 -10.63 -37.83 -14.57
C GLY A 881 -10.92 -36.38 -14.14
N GLU A 882 -10.08 -35.80 -13.28
CA GLU A 882 -10.17 -34.42 -12.80
C GLU A 882 -9.46 -33.43 -13.74
N VAL A 883 -9.77 -33.53 -15.03
CA VAL A 883 -9.33 -32.60 -16.07
C VAL A 883 -10.55 -31.86 -16.61
N TYR A 884 -10.48 -30.54 -16.59
CA TYR A 884 -11.58 -29.66 -16.95
C TYR A 884 -11.16 -28.71 -18.06
N ILE A 885 -12.03 -28.50 -19.04
CA ILE A 885 -11.96 -27.39 -19.96
C ILE A 885 -12.98 -26.36 -19.50
N CYS A 886 -12.53 -25.15 -19.21
CA CYS A 886 -13.37 -24.10 -18.68
C CYS A 886 -13.33 -22.88 -19.59
N GLU A 887 -14.46 -22.19 -19.68
CA GLU A 887 -14.55 -20.92 -20.37
C GLU A 887 -13.68 -19.86 -19.69
N HIS A 888 -12.78 -19.28 -20.47
CA HIS A 888 -11.72 -18.43 -19.95
C HIS A 888 -12.24 -17.12 -19.37
N VAL A 889 -13.40 -16.62 -19.84
CA VAL A 889 -13.90 -15.29 -19.45
C VAL A 889 -14.23 -15.18 -17.96
N TYR A 890 -14.38 -16.30 -17.26
CA TYR A 890 -14.55 -16.34 -15.80
C TYR A 890 -13.22 -16.22 -15.02
N PHE A 891 -12.08 -16.44 -15.67
CA PHE A 891 -10.76 -16.51 -15.04
C PHE A 891 -9.81 -15.41 -15.52
N SER A 892 -9.84 -15.04 -16.80
CA SER A 892 -8.85 -14.15 -17.43
C SER A 892 -9.33 -12.72 -17.64
N ARG A 893 -10.58 -12.39 -17.31
CA ARG A 893 -11.11 -11.01 -17.37
C ARG A 893 -11.18 -10.40 -15.97
N PRO A 894 -10.35 -9.38 -15.65
CA PRO A 894 -10.31 -8.77 -14.32
C PRO A 894 -11.49 -7.81 -14.11
N GLY A 895 -12.70 -8.35 -13.99
CA GLY A 895 -13.93 -7.60 -13.77
C GLY A 895 -14.85 -8.29 -12.75
N PRO A 896 -16.10 -7.82 -12.59
CA PRO A 896 -17.05 -8.36 -11.61
C PRO A 896 -17.28 -9.87 -11.74
N ARG A 897 -17.28 -10.41 -12.97
CA ARG A 897 -17.49 -11.85 -13.26
C ARG A 897 -16.39 -12.77 -12.76
N LEU A 898 -15.25 -12.22 -12.34
CA LEU A 898 -14.18 -13.00 -11.72
C LEU A 898 -14.67 -13.74 -10.46
N VAL A 899 -15.62 -13.14 -9.73
CA VAL A 899 -16.25 -13.76 -8.55
C VAL A 899 -17.06 -15.00 -8.94
N ASP A 900 -17.73 -14.96 -10.09
CA ASP A 900 -18.43 -16.13 -10.65
C ASP A 900 -17.42 -17.25 -10.97
N GLY A 901 -16.22 -16.89 -11.45
CA GLY A 901 -15.13 -17.84 -11.67
C GLY A 901 -14.59 -18.50 -10.39
N VAL A 902 -14.52 -17.74 -9.29
CA VAL A 902 -14.17 -18.28 -7.97
C VAL A 902 -15.23 -19.27 -7.49
N GLU A 903 -16.51 -18.92 -7.61
CA GLU A 903 -17.63 -19.80 -7.27
C GLU A 903 -17.65 -21.07 -8.12
N LEU A 904 -17.43 -20.94 -9.44
CA LEU A 904 -17.37 -22.04 -10.38
C LEU A 904 -16.21 -23.00 -10.07
N LEU A 905 -15.01 -22.46 -9.83
CA LEU A 905 -13.86 -23.30 -9.47
C LEU A 905 -14.07 -23.95 -8.10
N ALA A 906 -14.63 -23.22 -7.13
CA ALA A 906 -14.92 -23.80 -5.82
C ALA A 906 -15.91 -24.96 -5.90
N HIS A 907 -16.90 -24.89 -6.78
CA HIS A 907 -17.80 -26.00 -7.08
C HIS A 907 -17.07 -27.17 -7.76
N ILE A 908 -16.16 -26.92 -8.70
CA ILE A 908 -15.33 -27.97 -9.33
C ILE A 908 -14.49 -28.72 -8.27
N LEU A 909 -13.85 -27.98 -7.36
CA LEU A 909 -12.94 -28.55 -6.35
C LEU A 909 -13.69 -29.21 -5.17
N HIS A 910 -14.83 -28.62 -4.77
CA HIS A 910 -15.62 -29.00 -3.59
C HIS A 910 -17.13 -29.10 -3.91
N PRO A 911 -17.53 -29.98 -4.84
CA PRO A 911 -18.91 -30.04 -5.36
C PRO A 911 -19.95 -30.40 -4.30
N GLU A 912 -19.56 -31.09 -3.23
CA GLU A 912 -20.43 -31.41 -2.09
C GLU A 912 -20.66 -30.25 -1.11
N THR A 913 -19.88 -29.16 -1.23
CA THR A 913 -19.89 -28.06 -0.25
C THR A 913 -20.28 -26.73 -0.88
N VAL A 914 -19.94 -26.51 -2.16
CA VAL A 914 -20.24 -25.28 -2.87
C VAL A 914 -21.18 -25.59 -4.03
N ASP A 915 -22.46 -25.29 -3.86
CA ASP A 915 -23.41 -25.27 -4.98
C ASP A 915 -23.18 -24.01 -5.83
N CYS A 916 -23.05 -24.20 -7.15
CA CYS A 916 -22.94 -23.14 -8.14
C CYS A 916 -23.73 -23.54 -9.39
N THR A 917 -24.42 -22.60 -10.02
CA THR A 917 -25.03 -22.83 -11.33
C THR A 917 -23.93 -22.85 -12.40
N ILE A 918 -23.71 -24.00 -13.03
CA ILE A 918 -22.78 -24.10 -14.16
C ILE A 918 -23.53 -23.72 -15.44
N PRO A 919 -23.09 -22.69 -16.18
CA PRO A 919 -23.72 -22.37 -17.45
C PRO A 919 -23.46 -23.49 -18.47
N HIS A 920 -24.50 -23.86 -19.20
CA HIS A 920 -24.46 -25.02 -20.10
C HIS A 920 -23.34 -24.91 -21.14
N GLY A 921 -22.46 -25.92 -21.18
CA GLY A 921 -21.37 -26.01 -22.15
C GLY A 921 -20.15 -25.15 -21.84
N GLN A 922 -20.16 -24.37 -20.75
CA GLN A 922 -19.01 -23.53 -20.34
C GLN A 922 -17.96 -24.30 -19.53
N VAL A 923 -18.30 -25.49 -19.03
CA VAL A 923 -17.35 -26.39 -18.37
C VAL A 923 -17.53 -27.81 -18.91
N LEU A 924 -16.45 -28.39 -19.41
CA LEU A 924 -16.38 -29.78 -19.85
C LEU A 924 -15.44 -30.55 -18.94
N LYS A 925 -15.85 -31.74 -18.49
CA LYS A 925 -15.05 -32.64 -17.66
C LYS A 925 -14.66 -33.88 -18.46
N LEU A 926 -13.41 -34.31 -18.30
CA LEU A 926 -12.93 -35.59 -18.83
C LEU A 926 -13.64 -36.77 -18.14
N ARG A 927 -14.25 -37.66 -18.92
CA ARG A 927 -15.00 -38.83 -18.43
C ARG A 927 -14.29 -40.15 -18.65
N LEU A 928 -12.96 -40.15 -18.49
CA LEU A 928 -12.15 -41.36 -18.38
C LEU A 928 -11.92 -41.67 -16.90
N CYS A 929 -12.14 -42.91 -16.47
CA CYS A 929 -12.01 -43.32 -15.07
C CYS A 929 -10.99 -44.44 -14.92
N GLY A 930 -10.28 -44.50 -13.78
CA GLY A 930 -9.48 -45.66 -13.39
C GLY A 930 -8.25 -45.92 -14.27
N GLY A 931 -7.60 -44.86 -14.76
CA GLY A 931 -6.39 -44.98 -15.60
C GLY A 931 -6.64 -45.45 -17.03
N GLN A 932 -7.89 -45.40 -17.51
CA GLN A 932 -8.23 -45.64 -18.91
C GLN A 932 -7.42 -44.74 -19.86
N ARG A 933 -7.02 -45.29 -21.01
CA ARG A 933 -6.30 -44.58 -22.06
C ARG A 933 -7.05 -44.69 -23.38
N CYS A 934 -6.93 -43.68 -24.23
CA CYS A 934 -7.41 -43.72 -25.61
C CYS A 934 -6.32 -43.23 -26.57
N ARG A 935 -6.53 -43.38 -27.87
CA ARG A 935 -5.71 -42.67 -28.86
C ARG A 935 -5.92 -41.17 -28.69
N GLY A 936 -4.86 -40.35 -28.84
CA GLY A 936 -4.95 -38.90 -28.63
C GLY A 936 -6.06 -38.24 -29.45
N SER A 937 -6.21 -38.65 -30.72
CA SER A 937 -7.28 -38.19 -31.61
C SER A 937 -8.72 -38.49 -31.13
N LEU A 938 -8.89 -39.38 -30.15
CA LEU A 938 -10.20 -39.72 -29.57
C LEU A 938 -10.43 -39.05 -28.21
N LEU A 939 -9.41 -38.44 -27.59
CA LEU A 939 -9.52 -37.78 -26.29
C LEU A 939 -10.64 -36.73 -26.24
N PRO A 940 -10.87 -35.90 -27.29
CA PRO A 940 -11.94 -34.90 -27.28
C PRO A 940 -13.34 -35.49 -27.04
N ASN A 941 -13.58 -36.73 -27.51
CA ASN A 941 -14.89 -37.40 -27.37
C ASN A 941 -15.21 -37.82 -25.93
N TYR A 942 -14.21 -37.79 -25.03
CA TYR A 942 -14.39 -38.14 -23.63
C TYR A 942 -14.64 -36.93 -22.74
N PHE A 943 -14.61 -35.71 -23.28
CA PHE A 943 -15.05 -34.52 -22.56
C PHE A 943 -16.55 -34.34 -22.71
N GLY A 944 -17.25 -34.19 -21.59
CA GLY A 944 -18.69 -33.91 -21.58
C GLY A 944 -19.03 -32.79 -20.61
N PRO A 945 -20.18 -32.11 -20.75
CA PRO A 945 -20.59 -31.05 -19.83
C PRO A 945 -20.54 -31.51 -18.37
N LEU A 946 -20.00 -30.65 -17.50
CA LEU A 946 -20.14 -30.81 -16.04
C LEU A 946 -21.61 -30.60 -15.68
N ARG A 947 -22.17 -31.52 -14.90
CA ARG A 947 -23.60 -31.55 -14.55
C ARG A 947 -23.83 -31.03 -13.16
#